data_AF-A0A1Q3PJP0-F1
#
_entry.id   AF-A0A1Q3PJP0-F1
#
_cell.length_a   1.000
_cell.length_b   1.000
_cell.length_c   1.000
_cell.angle_alpha   90.00
_cell.angle_beta   90.00
_cell.angle_gamma   90.00
#
_symmetry.space_group_name_H-M   'P 1'
#
loop_
_entity.id
_entity.type
_entity.pdbx_description
1 polymer ?
#
loop_
_entity_poly.entity_id
_entity_poly.type
_entity_poly.pdbx_seq_one_letter_code
_entity_poly.pdbx_strand_id
1 'polypeptide(L)'
;MLLGQHDSHHAAADVEPQPLLAQAMRLKEALSFSGNALQVADAARLKALERRPLTKETVAQIQSILDPYCLNVVHINPEGRVKVDRGVAKATLAQGGWTAFLVKIHNEAGITAKFEVTSPNALKPYHSPSFEHKVKKEHELSEGQVANRFLDIQIYAGRPLQANLSGLKLEYAVVQIYCKDAGKREAEIAYNAGQGSQDIGFRNSTHILFDVKPAVKVSFEIKDDDGMPAMASLLITDGQAHASGRFKGIYPLPSRRVAAFDEYPDFFFQPQIYRQSGEHVTLPPGKYKVTCTRGPEYIPQTTEITVPEGKATLNIAFQLKRWIQLSKLGWFSADHHIHAAGCSHYDSPTEGVDPKDMFRQVLGEDLNMAANLAWGPSWYHQKTFFTAKDHPLSGKQTVMRNDVEVSGFPSSHAGHIVLLRIKEDDYPGTTTIEQWPSWTAPVLSWAKSQGGVVGYAHSGWGLEPMEATSKLPNYVTPKMDGIGANEYVVTVTQGLIDFFSAGDTPAPWELNMYYHTLNCGFKTRLSGETDFPCITDARVGQARSYFKPKNAMDYDGYVEALQLGRSYVSDGKSHILDFKANGVEAGTGNSELALKSAGEVKVTARLAAYLPERQDSTGAGIAKAPITEKPYWDIERSRVGQSRTVRAELIFNGVPVDTVEIQADGGLKDINLSTKIAKSGWLALRIYPSSHSNPVFVRVDNQPVVEKQSAEWCLAALEQCWKMKEPNIRKDERNAAAAAYEQAREVYRGLIAGGSK
;
A
#
# COMPACT_ATOMS: atom_id res chain seq x y z
N MET A 1 24.01 9.48 -66.65
CA MET A 1 25.10 8.53 -66.31
C MET A 1 25.91 9.10 -65.16
N LEU A 2 25.76 8.53 -63.97
CA LEU A 2 26.74 8.42 -62.88
C LEU A 2 26.01 7.73 -61.72
N LEU A 3 25.99 6.40 -61.79
CA LEU A 3 25.58 5.51 -60.71
C LEU A 3 26.69 5.52 -59.65
N GLY A 4 26.47 6.22 -58.54
CA GLY A 4 27.31 6.11 -57.35
C GLY A 4 26.81 4.97 -56.48
N GLN A 5 27.51 3.83 -56.52
CA GLN A 5 27.36 2.73 -55.56
C GLN A 5 27.73 3.23 -54.16
N HIS A 6 26.73 3.40 -53.29
CA HIS A 6 26.89 3.38 -51.84
C HIS A 6 26.28 2.08 -51.32
N ASP A 7 26.94 0.95 -51.64
CA ASP A 7 26.66 -0.30 -50.96
C ASP A 7 27.47 -0.37 -49.67
N SER A 8 26.71 -0.50 -48.60
CA SER A 8 27.09 -0.78 -47.22
C SER A 8 27.83 -2.11 -47.10
N HIS A 9 29.15 -2.08 -47.02
CA HIS A 9 29.97 -3.23 -46.63
C HIS A 9 31.16 -2.80 -45.76
N HIS A 10 30.90 -2.20 -44.60
CA HIS A 10 31.91 -2.17 -43.55
C HIS A 10 31.86 -3.46 -42.72
N ALA A 11 32.72 -4.39 -43.14
CA ALA A 11 33.48 -5.36 -42.34
C ALA A 11 32.71 -6.34 -41.42
N ALA A 12 32.23 -7.44 -42.01
CA ALA A 12 32.10 -8.75 -41.34
C ALA A 12 33.46 -9.47 -41.19
N ALA A 13 34.58 -8.74 -41.23
CA ALA A 13 35.91 -9.34 -41.41
C ALA A 13 36.50 -9.95 -40.13
N ASP A 14 36.02 -9.54 -38.95
CA ASP A 14 36.69 -9.75 -37.65
C ASP A 14 35.72 -10.16 -36.52
N VAL A 15 34.63 -10.86 -36.86
CA VAL A 15 33.63 -11.37 -35.90
C VAL A 15 33.77 -12.88 -35.76
N GLU A 16 33.92 -13.37 -34.53
CA GLU A 16 34.03 -14.79 -34.24
C GLU A 16 32.69 -15.52 -34.48
N PRO A 17 32.62 -16.51 -35.39
CA PRO A 17 31.35 -17.15 -35.73
C PRO A 17 30.73 -17.95 -34.58
N GLN A 18 31.56 -18.58 -33.74
CA GLN A 18 31.08 -19.47 -32.67
C GLN A 18 30.38 -18.68 -31.54
N PRO A 19 30.99 -17.65 -30.93
CA PRO A 19 30.34 -16.88 -29.86
C PRO A 19 29.06 -16.18 -30.33
N LEU A 20 29.07 -15.65 -31.56
CA LEU A 20 27.89 -15.00 -32.14
C LEU A 20 26.73 -16.00 -32.33
N LEU A 21 27.01 -17.21 -32.86
CA LEU A 21 25.98 -18.25 -32.99
C LEU A 21 25.41 -18.65 -31.63
N ALA A 22 26.26 -18.83 -30.63
CA ALA A 22 25.82 -19.15 -29.27
C ALA A 22 24.93 -18.03 -28.69
N GLN A 23 25.26 -16.76 -28.94
CA GLN A 23 24.40 -15.64 -28.54
C GLN A 23 23.06 -15.65 -29.27
N ALA A 24 23.06 -15.84 -30.59
CA ALA A 24 21.85 -15.90 -31.41
C ALA A 24 20.90 -17.01 -30.93
N MET A 25 21.43 -18.16 -30.50
CA MET A 25 20.63 -19.24 -29.93
C MET A 25 20.00 -18.87 -28.59
N ARG A 26 20.73 -18.19 -27.69
CA ARG A 26 20.16 -17.66 -26.44
C ARG A 26 19.09 -16.61 -26.69
N LEU A 27 19.26 -15.76 -27.71
CA LEU A 27 18.27 -14.76 -28.12
C LEU A 27 16.99 -15.40 -28.63
N LYS A 28 17.10 -16.44 -29.48
CA LYS A 28 15.95 -17.22 -29.96
C LYS A 28 15.15 -17.80 -28.78
N GLU A 29 15.83 -18.36 -27.79
CA GLU A 29 15.19 -18.89 -26.57
C GLU A 29 14.50 -17.78 -25.76
N ALA A 30 15.18 -16.66 -25.53
CA ALA A 30 14.65 -15.52 -24.79
C ALA A 30 13.41 -14.90 -25.47
N LEU A 31 13.44 -14.72 -26.79
CA LEU A 31 12.33 -14.20 -27.59
C LEU A 31 11.12 -15.15 -27.57
N SER A 32 11.35 -16.46 -27.62
CA SER A 32 10.27 -17.45 -27.50
C SER A 32 9.61 -17.42 -26.13
N PHE A 33 10.38 -17.20 -25.07
CA PHE A 33 9.85 -17.16 -23.70
C PHE A 33 9.13 -15.84 -23.37
N SER A 34 9.51 -14.74 -24.01
CA SER A 34 8.88 -13.41 -23.85
C SER A 34 7.69 -13.15 -24.80
N GLY A 35 7.17 -14.19 -25.46
CA GLY A 35 5.99 -14.08 -26.32
C GLY A 35 6.22 -13.41 -27.69
N ASN A 36 7.49 -13.18 -28.07
CA ASN A 36 7.88 -12.47 -29.29
C ASN A 36 8.85 -13.33 -30.14
N ALA A 37 8.51 -14.60 -30.34
CA ALA A 37 9.37 -15.57 -31.03
C ALA A 37 9.73 -15.12 -32.46
N LEU A 38 10.94 -15.47 -32.91
CA LEU A 38 11.29 -15.39 -34.33
C LEU A 38 10.29 -16.19 -35.16
N GLN A 39 10.08 -15.79 -36.42
CA GLN A 39 9.26 -16.58 -37.34
C GLN A 39 9.76 -18.03 -37.38
N VAL A 40 8.83 -18.99 -37.48
CA VAL A 40 9.15 -20.42 -37.43
C VAL A 40 10.24 -20.81 -38.44
N ALA A 41 10.18 -20.24 -39.64
CA ALA A 41 11.19 -20.45 -40.68
C ALA A 41 12.58 -19.92 -40.27
N ASP A 42 12.65 -18.74 -39.68
CA ASP A 42 13.91 -18.12 -39.24
C ASP A 42 14.52 -18.81 -38.02
N ALA A 43 13.68 -19.22 -37.06
CA ALA A 43 14.11 -20.03 -35.92
C ALA A 43 14.70 -21.37 -36.38
N ALA A 44 14.10 -22.00 -37.41
CA ALA A 44 14.60 -23.23 -38.01
C ALA A 44 15.92 -23.00 -38.79
N ARG A 45 16.00 -21.92 -39.59
CA ARG A 45 17.22 -21.52 -40.30
C ARG A 45 18.38 -21.26 -39.34
N LEU A 46 18.13 -20.58 -38.23
CA LEU A 46 19.14 -20.30 -37.22
C LEU A 46 19.65 -21.58 -36.54
N LYS A 47 18.73 -22.49 -36.18
CA LYS A 47 19.07 -23.79 -35.60
C LYS A 47 19.89 -24.66 -36.56
N ALA A 48 19.65 -24.57 -37.86
CA ALA A 48 20.40 -25.33 -38.85
C ALA A 48 21.89 -24.92 -38.92
N LEU A 49 22.25 -23.71 -38.50
CA LEU A 49 23.64 -23.24 -38.48
C LEU A 49 24.52 -24.00 -37.49
N GLU A 50 23.94 -24.57 -36.42
CA GLU A 50 24.67 -25.37 -35.42
C GLU A 50 25.33 -26.62 -36.03
N ARG A 51 24.84 -27.08 -37.19
CA ARG A 51 25.30 -28.28 -37.88
C ARG A 51 26.23 -27.98 -39.06
N ARG A 52 26.57 -26.71 -39.29
CA ARG A 52 27.42 -26.27 -40.41
C ARG A 52 28.82 -25.89 -39.91
N PRO A 53 29.84 -25.92 -40.77
CA PRO A 53 31.15 -25.34 -40.46
C PRO A 53 31.00 -23.87 -40.05
N LEU A 54 31.72 -23.48 -38.99
CA LEU A 54 31.66 -22.13 -38.42
C LEU A 54 32.62 -21.21 -39.18
N THR A 55 32.08 -20.43 -40.12
CA THR A 55 32.85 -19.58 -41.03
C THR A 55 32.30 -18.14 -41.04
N LYS A 56 32.94 -17.24 -41.81
CA LYS A 56 32.39 -15.89 -42.06
C LYS A 56 30.99 -15.94 -42.70
N GLU A 57 30.67 -17.02 -43.41
CA GLU A 57 29.34 -17.24 -43.97
C GLU A 57 28.30 -17.47 -42.85
N THR A 58 28.66 -18.15 -41.76
CA THR A 58 27.80 -18.30 -40.59
C THR A 58 27.41 -16.94 -40.01
N VAL A 59 28.37 -16.02 -39.88
CA VAL A 59 28.14 -14.65 -39.39
C VAL A 59 27.21 -13.88 -40.32
N ALA A 60 27.40 -13.98 -41.64
CA ALA A 60 26.50 -13.36 -42.62
C ALA A 60 25.08 -13.93 -42.57
N GLN A 61 24.93 -15.25 -42.40
CA GLN A 61 23.63 -15.91 -42.29
C GLN A 61 22.90 -15.54 -40.99
N ILE A 62 23.61 -15.42 -39.86
CA ILE A 62 23.01 -14.93 -38.60
C ILE A 62 22.45 -13.51 -38.79
N GLN A 63 23.24 -12.60 -39.37
CA GLN A 63 22.79 -11.23 -39.65
C GLN A 63 21.58 -11.20 -40.59
N SER A 64 21.60 -11.97 -41.67
CA SER A 64 20.45 -12.08 -42.59
C SER A 64 19.17 -12.57 -41.90
N ILE A 65 19.28 -13.38 -40.85
CA ILE A 65 18.14 -13.89 -40.07
C ILE A 65 17.68 -12.86 -39.04
N LEU A 66 18.60 -12.20 -38.32
CA LEU A 66 18.27 -11.35 -37.17
C LEU A 66 18.05 -9.88 -37.52
N ASP A 67 18.77 -9.32 -38.50
CA ASP A 67 18.68 -7.91 -38.88
C ASP A 67 17.25 -7.46 -39.25
N PRO A 68 16.38 -8.28 -39.90
CA PRO A 68 14.97 -7.95 -40.12
C PRO A 68 14.16 -7.63 -38.85
N TYR A 69 14.61 -8.11 -37.69
CA TYR A 69 13.97 -7.90 -36.39
C TYR A 69 14.62 -6.73 -35.61
N CYS A 70 15.64 -6.08 -36.16
CA CYS A 70 16.33 -4.98 -35.50
C CYS A 70 15.58 -3.65 -35.64
N LEU A 71 15.15 -3.08 -34.51
CA LEU A 71 14.58 -1.73 -34.45
C LEU A 71 15.68 -0.67 -34.63
N ASN A 72 16.85 -0.92 -34.03
CA ASN A 72 17.99 -0.02 -34.01
C ASN A 72 19.28 -0.77 -34.35
N VAL A 73 20.21 -0.05 -34.97
CA VAL A 73 21.61 -0.47 -35.13
C VAL A 73 22.46 0.51 -34.33
N VAL A 74 23.29 -0.02 -33.44
CA VAL A 74 24.10 0.74 -32.50
C VAL A 74 25.57 0.51 -32.83
N HIS A 75 26.30 1.58 -33.06
CA HIS A 75 27.73 1.57 -33.30
C HIS A 75 28.45 2.17 -32.09
N ILE A 76 29.30 1.36 -31.47
CA ILE A 76 30.21 1.78 -30.40
C ILE A 76 31.60 1.83 -31.02
N ASN A 77 32.09 3.04 -31.24
CA ASN A 77 33.40 3.26 -31.85
C ASN A 77 34.54 2.85 -30.88
N PRO A 78 35.82 2.83 -31.32
CA PRO A 78 36.94 2.45 -30.47
C PRO A 78 37.12 3.31 -29.20
N GLU A 79 36.65 4.57 -29.21
CA GLU A 79 36.65 5.46 -28.04
C GLU A 79 35.45 5.24 -27.10
N GLY A 80 34.58 4.27 -27.38
CA GLY A 80 33.40 3.94 -26.56
C GLY A 80 32.19 4.85 -26.78
N ARG A 81 32.19 5.68 -27.83
CA ARG A 81 31.09 6.59 -28.17
C ARG A 81 30.00 5.86 -28.95
N VAL A 82 28.75 6.13 -28.57
CA VAL A 82 27.57 5.49 -29.15
C VAL A 82 26.95 6.33 -30.27
N LYS A 83 26.74 5.71 -31.42
CA LYS A 83 25.90 6.19 -32.52
C LYS A 83 24.73 5.24 -32.73
N VAL A 84 23.54 5.78 -32.99
CA VAL A 84 22.32 4.99 -33.20
C VAL A 84 21.72 5.29 -34.56
N ASP A 85 21.52 4.24 -35.35
CA ASP A 85 20.85 4.29 -36.64
C ASP A 85 19.54 3.50 -36.60
N ARG A 86 18.63 3.82 -37.53
CA ARG A 86 17.37 3.10 -37.67
C ARG A 86 17.60 1.73 -38.30
N GLY A 87 17.15 0.67 -37.62
CA GLY A 87 17.11 -0.68 -38.18
C GLY A 87 15.94 -0.89 -39.16
N VAL A 88 15.85 -2.09 -39.74
CA VAL A 88 14.85 -2.40 -40.78
C VAL A 88 13.53 -2.97 -40.22
N ALA A 89 13.44 -3.29 -38.93
CA ALA A 89 12.23 -3.85 -38.34
C ALA A 89 11.05 -2.87 -38.46
N LYS A 90 9.86 -3.39 -38.72
CA LYS A 90 8.64 -2.57 -38.78
C LYS A 90 8.34 -1.98 -37.40
N ALA A 91 8.20 -0.65 -37.31
CA ALA A 91 7.89 0.06 -36.06
C ALA A 91 6.39 -0.06 -35.71
N THR A 92 5.95 -1.25 -35.33
CA THR A 92 4.58 -1.53 -34.89
C THR A 92 4.57 -1.93 -33.42
N LEU A 93 3.75 -1.26 -32.61
CA LEU A 93 3.55 -1.57 -31.19
C LEU A 93 2.11 -2.00 -30.94
N ALA A 94 1.85 -2.60 -29.77
CA ALA A 94 0.51 -2.84 -29.27
C ALA A 94 0.16 -1.85 -28.15
N GLN A 95 -1.02 -1.23 -28.23
CA GLN A 95 -1.55 -0.43 -27.13
C GLN A 95 -1.74 -1.31 -25.89
N GLY A 96 -1.35 -0.80 -24.71
CA GLY A 96 -1.47 -1.50 -23.44
C GLY A 96 -0.58 -2.75 -23.32
N GLY A 97 0.41 -2.92 -24.21
CA GLY A 97 1.21 -4.14 -24.32
C GLY A 97 2.70 -3.89 -24.53
N TRP A 98 3.50 -4.89 -24.14
CA TRP A 98 4.94 -4.94 -24.44
C TRP A 98 5.16 -5.54 -25.82
N THR A 99 6.01 -4.89 -26.62
CA THR A 99 6.51 -5.40 -27.91
C THR A 99 8.03 -5.52 -27.85
N ALA A 100 8.59 -6.64 -28.29
CA ALA A 100 10.03 -6.85 -28.31
C ALA A 100 10.63 -6.66 -29.71
N PHE A 101 11.81 -6.04 -29.77
CA PHE A 101 12.63 -5.93 -30.97
C PHE A 101 14.07 -6.33 -30.67
N LEU A 102 14.85 -6.56 -31.71
CA LEU A 102 16.31 -6.68 -31.58
C LEU A 102 16.99 -5.32 -31.72
N VAL A 103 18.17 -5.22 -31.13
CA VAL A 103 19.13 -4.13 -31.32
C VAL A 103 20.42 -4.78 -31.80
N LYS A 104 20.90 -4.40 -32.99
CA LYS A 104 22.19 -4.84 -33.50
C LYS A 104 23.28 -3.95 -32.94
N ILE A 105 24.34 -4.51 -32.36
CA ILE A 105 25.39 -3.75 -31.68
C ILE A 105 26.74 -4.08 -32.32
N HIS A 106 27.33 -3.09 -32.99
CA HIS A 106 28.71 -3.11 -33.45
C HIS A 106 29.59 -2.53 -32.35
N ASN A 107 30.34 -3.39 -31.66
CA ASN A 107 31.10 -3.03 -30.47
C ASN A 107 32.61 -3.02 -30.76
N GLU A 108 33.09 -1.99 -31.45
CA GLU A 108 34.49 -1.89 -31.86
C GLU A 108 35.43 -1.68 -30.66
N ALA A 109 34.94 -1.01 -29.61
CA ALA A 109 35.66 -0.81 -28.35
C ALA A 109 35.78 -2.07 -27.47
N GLY A 110 35.00 -3.14 -27.73
CA GLY A 110 35.00 -4.33 -26.87
C GLY A 110 34.44 -4.07 -25.47
N ILE A 111 33.45 -3.17 -25.36
CA ILE A 111 32.80 -2.82 -24.09
C ILE A 111 32.12 -4.04 -23.47
N THR A 112 32.29 -4.21 -22.16
CA THR A 112 31.64 -5.24 -21.33
C THR A 112 30.76 -4.65 -20.22
N ALA A 113 30.41 -3.37 -20.34
CA ALA A 113 29.53 -2.66 -19.42
C ALA A 113 28.06 -3.00 -19.68
N LYS A 114 27.19 -2.56 -18.76
CA LYS A 114 25.74 -2.68 -18.91
C LYS A 114 25.28 -1.86 -20.12
N PHE A 115 24.44 -2.47 -20.96
CA PHE A 115 23.81 -1.81 -22.10
C PHE A 115 22.43 -1.31 -21.71
N GLU A 116 22.18 -0.03 -21.93
CA GLU A 116 20.94 0.62 -21.49
C GLU A 116 20.29 1.39 -22.64
N VAL A 117 18.97 1.49 -22.56
CA VAL A 117 18.12 2.23 -23.48
C VAL A 117 17.41 3.32 -22.70
N THR A 118 17.28 4.50 -23.29
CA THR A 118 16.55 5.63 -22.71
C THR A 118 15.67 6.30 -23.76
N SER A 119 14.62 6.96 -23.31
CA SER A 119 13.75 7.78 -24.15
C SER A 119 13.14 8.90 -23.32
N PRO A 120 13.07 10.14 -23.82
CA PRO A 120 12.31 11.20 -23.16
C PRO A 120 10.82 10.84 -23.03
N ASN A 121 10.29 10.01 -23.94
CA ASN A 121 8.92 9.52 -23.91
C ASN A 121 8.70 8.39 -22.88
N ALA A 122 9.77 7.85 -22.28
CA ALA A 122 9.72 6.85 -21.22
C ALA A 122 9.81 7.41 -19.80
N LEU A 123 10.09 8.73 -19.66
CA LEU A 123 10.19 9.38 -18.36
C LEU A 123 8.92 9.14 -17.53
N LYS A 124 9.05 9.20 -16.19
CA LYS A 124 7.90 9.05 -15.30
C LYS A 124 6.84 10.10 -15.67
N PRO A 125 5.56 9.72 -15.86
CA PRO A 125 4.51 10.67 -16.21
C PRO A 125 4.02 11.47 -14.99
N TYR A 126 4.77 11.44 -13.89
CA TYR A 126 4.49 12.09 -12.63
C TYR A 126 5.80 12.48 -11.94
N HIS A 127 5.74 13.46 -11.04
CA HIS A 127 6.83 13.77 -10.12
C HIS A 127 6.61 13.01 -8.80
N SER A 128 7.62 12.30 -8.32
CA SER A 128 7.52 11.57 -7.04
C SER A 128 7.35 12.56 -5.87
N PRO A 129 6.73 12.16 -4.75
CA PRO A 129 6.39 13.12 -3.70
C PRO A 129 7.65 13.69 -3.05
N SER A 130 7.67 15.01 -2.82
CA SER A 130 8.77 15.71 -2.14
C SER A 130 8.55 15.83 -0.63
N PHE A 131 7.35 15.49 -0.14
CA PHE A 131 6.90 15.69 1.25
C PHE A 131 6.83 17.17 1.68
N GLU A 132 6.93 18.10 0.74
CA GLU A 132 6.79 19.53 0.98
C GLU A 132 5.31 19.93 1.10
N HIS A 133 5.03 20.99 1.84
CA HIS A 133 3.65 21.49 2.01
C HIS A 133 3.05 22.07 0.72
N LYS A 134 3.91 22.47 -0.21
CA LYS A 134 3.56 22.97 -1.54
C LYS A 134 4.50 22.37 -2.55
N VAL A 135 3.97 21.97 -3.69
CA VAL A 135 4.81 21.52 -4.80
C VAL A 135 5.58 22.69 -5.38
N LYS A 136 6.87 22.48 -5.63
CA LYS A 136 7.76 23.49 -6.21
C LYS A 136 7.53 23.57 -7.71
N LYS A 137 7.65 24.78 -8.28
CA LYS A 137 7.39 25.03 -9.70
C LYS A 137 8.25 24.18 -10.64
N GLU A 138 9.49 23.88 -10.24
CA GLU A 138 10.40 23.01 -11.00
C GLU A 138 9.99 21.52 -11.02
N HIS A 139 9.11 21.11 -10.11
CA HIS A 139 8.57 19.74 -10.05
C HIS A 139 7.25 19.60 -10.84
N GLU A 140 6.64 20.71 -11.24
CA GLU A 140 5.39 20.72 -12.00
C GLU A 140 5.57 20.11 -13.40
N LEU A 141 4.64 19.21 -13.74
CA LEU A 141 4.53 18.62 -15.06
C LEU A 141 3.28 19.15 -15.74
N SER A 142 3.45 19.72 -16.94
CA SER A 142 2.32 20.11 -17.77
C SER A 142 1.61 18.89 -18.34
N GLU A 143 0.32 19.04 -18.66
CA GLU A 143 -0.46 17.99 -19.34
C GLU A 143 0.23 17.50 -20.61
N GLY A 144 0.83 18.41 -21.38
CA GLY A 144 1.59 18.07 -22.59
C GLY A 144 2.85 17.24 -22.29
N GLN A 145 3.57 17.53 -21.22
CA GLN A 145 4.70 16.70 -20.79
C GLN A 145 4.25 15.31 -20.35
N VAL A 146 3.14 15.21 -19.61
CA VAL A 146 2.59 13.93 -19.17
C VAL A 146 2.09 13.10 -20.36
N ALA A 147 1.36 13.72 -21.28
CA ALA A 147 0.90 13.08 -22.51
C ALA A 147 2.06 12.61 -23.41
N ASN A 148 3.18 13.33 -23.44
CA ASN A 148 4.36 12.93 -24.21
C ASN A 148 5.15 11.76 -23.58
N ARG A 149 4.82 11.34 -22.35
CA ARG A 149 5.46 10.24 -21.60
C ARG A 149 4.66 8.94 -21.66
N PHE A 150 4.20 8.60 -22.87
CA PHE A 150 3.22 7.55 -23.15
C PHE A 150 3.80 6.12 -23.23
N LEU A 151 5.12 5.93 -23.17
CA LEU A 151 5.76 4.62 -23.31
C LEU A 151 6.60 4.22 -22.10
N ASP A 152 6.98 2.94 -22.03
CA ASP A 152 8.04 2.43 -21.16
C ASP A 152 9.03 1.64 -22.02
N ILE A 153 10.32 1.65 -21.70
CA ILE A 153 11.36 1.03 -22.54
C ILE A 153 12.49 0.44 -21.70
N GLN A 154 12.94 -0.75 -22.08
CA GLN A 154 14.00 -1.46 -21.35
C GLN A 154 14.76 -2.45 -22.23
N ILE A 155 16.01 -2.74 -21.84
CA ILE A 155 16.75 -3.90 -22.36
C ILE A 155 16.35 -5.14 -21.56
N TYR A 156 15.91 -6.19 -22.25
CA TYR A 156 15.60 -7.47 -21.62
C TYR A 156 16.91 -8.23 -21.35
N ALA A 157 17.25 -8.35 -20.06
CA ALA A 157 18.44 -9.04 -19.57
C ALA A 157 18.10 -10.28 -18.71
N GLY A 158 16.91 -10.86 -18.89
CA GLY A 158 16.52 -12.10 -18.21
C GLY A 158 17.30 -13.31 -18.74
N ARG A 159 17.51 -14.33 -17.89
CA ARG A 159 18.14 -15.60 -18.33
C ARG A 159 17.39 -16.15 -19.56
N PRO A 160 18.10 -16.63 -20.62
CA PRO A 160 19.54 -16.91 -20.70
C PRO A 160 20.43 -15.72 -21.13
N LEU A 161 19.89 -14.50 -21.28
CA LEU A 161 20.67 -13.32 -21.63
C LEU A 161 21.41 -12.73 -20.41
N GLN A 162 22.37 -11.85 -20.69
CA GLN A 162 23.17 -11.13 -19.69
C GLN A 162 22.88 -9.64 -19.77
N ALA A 163 23.04 -8.92 -18.64
CA ALA A 163 22.83 -7.48 -18.57
C ALA A 163 23.97 -6.65 -19.19
N ASN A 164 25.17 -7.24 -19.22
CA ASN A 164 26.36 -6.61 -19.76
C ASN A 164 26.60 -7.09 -21.19
N LEU A 165 27.20 -6.21 -21.99
CA LEU A 165 27.76 -6.60 -23.27
C LEU A 165 28.88 -7.63 -23.06
N SER A 166 29.06 -8.48 -24.06
CA SER A 166 30.04 -9.57 -24.03
C SER A 166 31.45 -9.14 -24.42
N GLY A 167 31.58 -7.96 -25.04
CA GLY A 167 32.83 -7.49 -25.66
C GLY A 167 33.04 -8.00 -27.09
N LEU A 168 32.12 -8.82 -27.62
CA LEU A 168 32.15 -9.28 -29.01
C LEU A 168 31.98 -8.11 -29.97
N LYS A 169 32.73 -8.11 -31.07
CA LYS A 169 32.66 -7.07 -32.11
C LYS A 169 31.28 -6.89 -32.72
N LEU A 170 30.48 -7.94 -32.73
CA LEU A 170 29.07 -7.92 -33.11
C LEU A 170 28.28 -8.74 -32.10
N GLU A 171 27.22 -8.14 -31.57
CA GLU A 171 26.30 -8.81 -30.67
C GLU A 171 24.88 -8.20 -30.78
N TYR A 172 23.86 -8.93 -30.34
CA TYR A 172 22.47 -8.47 -30.37
C TYR A 172 21.85 -8.42 -28.98
N ALA A 173 21.04 -7.39 -28.73
CA ALA A 173 20.24 -7.26 -27.50
C ALA A 173 18.74 -7.26 -27.83
N VAL A 174 17.91 -7.54 -26.82
CA VAL A 174 16.44 -7.42 -26.93
C VAL A 174 16.00 -6.13 -26.25
N VAL A 175 15.32 -5.25 -26.98
CA VAL A 175 14.63 -4.08 -26.42
C VAL A 175 13.14 -4.37 -26.34
N GLN A 176 12.53 -4.08 -25.20
CA GLN A 176 11.09 -4.17 -24.99
C GLN A 176 10.51 -2.75 -24.85
N ILE A 177 9.42 -2.48 -25.55
CA ILE A 177 8.71 -1.19 -25.55
C ILE A 177 7.24 -1.45 -25.19
N TYR A 178 6.76 -0.79 -24.12
CA TYR A 178 5.35 -0.71 -23.78
C TYR A 178 4.78 0.61 -24.29
N CYS A 179 3.56 0.64 -24.83
CA CYS A 179 2.88 1.87 -25.19
C CYS A 179 1.48 1.94 -24.57
N LYS A 180 1.16 3.03 -23.87
CA LYS A 180 -0.16 3.25 -23.27
C LYS A 180 -1.23 3.56 -24.32
N ASP A 181 -0.86 4.35 -25.33
CA ASP A 181 -1.79 4.93 -26.30
C ASP A 181 -1.79 4.19 -27.63
N ALA A 182 -2.88 4.31 -28.40
CA ALA A 182 -2.96 3.83 -29.78
C ALA A 182 -2.68 4.93 -30.82
N GLY A 183 -2.49 4.52 -32.07
CA GLY A 183 -2.32 5.40 -33.22
C GLY A 183 -0.87 5.71 -33.56
N LYS A 184 -0.65 6.75 -34.37
CA LYS A 184 0.70 7.19 -34.73
C LYS A 184 1.33 7.92 -33.54
N ARG A 185 2.54 7.50 -33.15
CA ARG A 185 3.34 8.09 -32.06
C ARG A 185 4.80 8.10 -32.45
N GLU A 186 5.45 9.24 -32.37
CA GLU A 186 6.91 9.32 -32.54
C GLU A 186 7.59 9.21 -31.18
N ALA A 187 8.66 8.44 -31.11
CA ALA A 187 9.51 8.39 -29.93
C ALA A 187 10.98 8.51 -30.31
N GLU A 188 11.72 9.23 -29.48
CA GLU A 188 13.18 9.25 -29.52
C GLU A 188 13.72 8.08 -28.71
N ILE A 189 14.60 7.27 -29.30
CA ILE A 189 15.24 6.13 -28.64
C ILE A 189 16.74 6.35 -28.65
N ALA A 190 17.33 6.36 -27.46
CA ALA A 190 18.77 6.51 -27.24
C ALA A 190 19.35 5.27 -26.55
N TYR A 191 20.64 5.02 -26.78
CA TYR A 191 21.37 3.94 -26.13
C TYR A 191 22.65 4.46 -25.46
N ASN A 192 23.08 3.77 -24.42
CA ASN A 192 24.35 3.99 -23.76
C ASN A 192 24.98 2.66 -23.28
N ALA A 193 26.31 2.64 -23.16
CA ALA A 193 27.08 1.45 -22.81
C ALA A 193 28.12 1.77 -21.72
N GLY A 194 27.69 2.44 -20.64
CA GLY A 194 28.55 2.86 -19.53
C GLY A 194 28.76 4.39 -19.42
N GLN A 195 29.38 4.83 -18.33
CA GLN A 195 29.63 6.26 -18.06
C GLN A 195 30.50 6.90 -19.15
N GLY A 196 30.09 8.08 -19.64
CA GLY A 196 30.83 8.83 -20.66
C GLY A 196 30.65 8.34 -22.11
N SER A 197 29.83 7.32 -22.37
CA SER A 197 29.56 6.80 -23.73
C SER A 197 28.61 7.66 -24.57
N GLN A 198 28.05 8.73 -23.99
CA GLN A 198 27.20 9.69 -24.69
C GLN A 198 28.05 10.54 -25.64
N ASP A 199 27.83 10.40 -26.95
CA ASP A 199 28.54 11.21 -27.94
C ASP A 199 28.09 12.68 -27.87
N ILE A 200 29.03 13.59 -28.08
CA ILE A 200 28.79 15.03 -28.12
C ILE A 200 28.14 15.33 -29.48
N GLY A 201 26.83 15.59 -29.49
CA GLY A 201 26.09 16.04 -30.70
C GLY A 201 24.86 15.23 -31.10
N PHE A 202 24.11 14.66 -30.15
CA PHE A 202 22.81 13.99 -30.39
C PHE A 202 22.85 12.77 -31.33
N ARG A 203 24.02 12.15 -31.54
CA ARG A 203 24.18 10.99 -32.43
C ARG A 203 23.81 9.66 -31.79
N ASN A 204 23.65 9.65 -30.47
CA ASN A 204 23.32 8.45 -29.70
C ASN A 204 21.81 8.18 -29.62
N SER A 205 20.99 8.88 -30.42
CA SER A 205 19.55 8.67 -30.48
C SER A 205 19.01 8.68 -31.91
N THR A 206 17.81 8.14 -32.09
CA THR A 206 17.06 8.20 -33.34
C THR A 206 15.57 8.36 -33.07
N HIS A 207 14.87 9.07 -33.95
CA HIS A 207 13.41 9.25 -33.88
C HIS A 207 12.70 8.20 -34.72
N ILE A 208 11.69 7.54 -34.14
CA ILE A 208 10.94 6.48 -34.80
C ILE A 208 9.44 6.79 -34.70
N LEU A 209 8.79 6.93 -35.86
CA LEU A 209 7.34 6.96 -35.95
C LEU A 209 6.75 5.54 -35.87
N PHE A 210 6.13 5.23 -34.74
CA PHE A 210 5.44 3.98 -34.50
C PHE A 210 3.99 3.99 -35.00
N ASP A 211 3.55 2.84 -35.49
CA ASP A 211 2.16 2.49 -35.74
C ASP A 211 1.64 1.63 -34.58
N VAL A 212 0.99 2.26 -33.59
CA VAL A 212 0.52 1.55 -32.40
C VAL A 212 -0.89 0.99 -32.64
N LYS A 213 -0.99 -0.33 -32.66
CA LYS A 213 -2.25 -1.04 -32.91
C LYS A 213 -3.17 -0.94 -31.69
N PRO A 214 -4.47 -0.63 -31.90
CA PRO A 214 -5.42 -0.59 -30.80
C PRO A 214 -5.55 -1.97 -30.17
N ALA A 215 -5.68 -1.98 -28.85
CA ALA A 215 -5.94 -3.19 -28.08
C ALA A 215 -7.45 -3.43 -27.94
N VAL A 216 -7.81 -4.54 -27.29
CA VAL A 216 -9.21 -4.92 -27.07
C VAL A 216 -9.71 -4.27 -25.79
N LYS A 217 -10.90 -3.67 -25.86
CA LYS A 217 -11.65 -3.23 -24.69
C LYS A 217 -12.19 -4.45 -23.94
N VAL A 218 -11.65 -4.74 -22.76
CA VAL A 218 -12.15 -5.79 -21.88
C VAL A 218 -13.07 -5.15 -20.83
N SER A 219 -14.37 -5.25 -21.06
CA SER A 219 -15.41 -4.70 -20.20
C SER A 219 -15.79 -5.69 -19.11
N PHE A 220 -16.04 -5.20 -17.89
CA PHE A 220 -16.38 -6.04 -16.74
C PHE A 220 -17.82 -5.83 -16.29
N GLU A 221 -18.61 -6.88 -16.28
CA GLU A 221 -19.90 -6.91 -15.58
C GLU A 221 -19.66 -7.48 -14.18
N ILE A 222 -19.79 -6.66 -13.14
CA ILE A 222 -19.44 -7.04 -11.77
C ILE A 222 -20.69 -6.92 -10.91
N LYS A 223 -21.15 -8.06 -10.40
CA LYS A 223 -22.29 -8.13 -9.51
C LYS A 223 -21.84 -8.51 -8.11
N ASP A 224 -22.37 -7.82 -7.11
CA ASP A 224 -22.21 -8.16 -5.71
C ASP A 224 -22.96 -9.45 -5.35
N ASP A 225 -22.77 -9.95 -4.12
CA ASP A 225 -23.40 -11.18 -3.62
C ASP A 225 -24.95 -11.14 -3.67
N ASP A 226 -25.54 -9.95 -3.64
CA ASP A 226 -26.99 -9.72 -3.80
C ASP A 226 -27.45 -9.54 -5.27
N GLY A 227 -26.51 -9.57 -6.22
CA GLY A 227 -26.76 -9.41 -7.65
C GLY A 227 -26.73 -7.96 -8.16
N MET A 228 -26.56 -6.96 -7.29
CA MET A 228 -26.48 -5.55 -7.68
C MET A 228 -25.12 -5.21 -8.31
N PRO A 229 -25.05 -4.22 -9.23
CA PRO A 229 -23.77 -3.76 -9.76
C PRO A 229 -22.83 -3.25 -8.65
N ALA A 230 -21.58 -3.69 -8.67
CA ALA A 230 -20.59 -3.30 -7.68
C ALA A 230 -19.29 -2.77 -8.30
N MET A 231 -18.52 -2.05 -7.48
CA MET A 231 -17.11 -1.80 -7.72
C MET A 231 -16.28 -2.88 -7.02
N ALA A 232 -15.28 -3.41 -7.72
CA ALA A 232 -14.39 -4.44 -7.21
C ALA A 232 -12.94 -4.15 -7.57
N SER A 233 -12.04 -4.76 -6.79
CA SER A 233 -10.62 -4.83 -7.08
C SER A 233 -10.34 -5.91 -8.12
N LEU A 234 -9.57 -5.57 -9.16
CA LEU A 234 -9.09 -6.49 -10.17
C LEU A 234 -7.57 -6.53 -10.18
N LEU A 235 -7.00 -7.73 -10.13
CA LEU A 235 -5.59 -7.98 -10.40
C LEU A 235 -5.47 -8.74 -11.71
N ILE A 236 -4.90 -8.09 -12.73
CA ILE A 236 -4.74 -8.65 -14.07
C ILE A 236 -3.26 -8.92 -14.31
N THR A 237 -2.93 -10.18 -14.54
CA THR A 237 -1.56 -10.65 -14.81
C THR A 237 -1.48 -11.40 -16.12
N ASP A 238 -0.34 -11.35 -16.80
CA ASP A 238 -0.02 -12.29 -17.89
C ASP A 238 0.92 -13.41 -17.42
N GLY A 239 1.10 -14.42 -18.28
CA GLY A 239 2.07 -15.49 -18.07
C GLY A 239 3.42 -15.24 -18.73
N GLN A 240 3.71 -14.02 -19.18
CA GLN A 240 4.92 -13.73 -19.96
C GLN A 240 6.08 -13.30 -19.06
N ALA A 241 7.30 -13.56 -19.52
CA ALA A 241 8.49 -13.10 -18.81
C ALA A 241 8.86 -11.67 -19.21
N HIS A 242 8.92 -10.78 -18.21
CA HIS A 242 9.28 -9.38 -18.37
C HIS A 242 10.61 -9.05 -17.69
N ALA A 243 11.35 -8.06 -18.21
CA ALA A 243 12.60 -7.61 -17.59
C ALA A 243 12.38 -7.01 -16.19
N SER A 244 13.47 -6.86 -15.40
CA SER A 244 13.64 -6.05 -14.16
C SER A 244 12.50 -5.13 -13.69
N GLY A 245 11.91 -5.24 -12.48
CA GLY A 245 10.90 -4.27 -12.04
C GLY A 245 9.87 -4.77 -11.01
N ARG A 246 9.30 -3.83 -10.25
CA ARG A 246 8.12 -4.05 -9.37
C ARG A 246 6.87 -4.07 -10.25
N PHE A 247 5.95 -5.00 -10.02
CA PHE A 247 4.68 -5.16 -10.77
C PHE A 247 4.80 -5.50 -12.26
N LYS A 248 5.77 -6.33 -12.63
CA LYS A 248 5.89 -6.89 -13.98
C LYS A 248 4.66 -7.72 -14.37
N GLY A 249 4.27 -7.64 -15.64
CA GLY A 249 3.15 -8.42 -16.18
C GLY A 249 1.81 -8.03 -15.59
N ILE A 250 1.71 -6.87 -14.93
CA ILE A 250 0.49 -6.32 -14.35
C ILE A 250 -0.14 -5.34 -15.35
N TYR A 251 -1.46 -5.41 -15.49
CA TYR A 251 -2.21 -4.59 -16.46
C TYR A 251 -3.36 -3.80 -15.80
N PRO A 252 -3.61 -2.55 -16.24
CA PRO A 252 -2.71 -1.70 -17.02
C PRO A 252 -1.35 -1.51 -16.34
N LEU A 253 -0.29 -1.27 -17.11
CA LEU A 253 1.07 -1.17 -16.57
C LEU A 253 1.16 -0.06 -15.52
N PRO A 254 1.52 -0.35 -14.25
CA PRO A 254 1.48 0.65 -13.19
C PRO A 254 2.34 1.88 -13.46
N SER A 255 3.52 1.75 -14.06
CA SER A 255 4.42 2.89 -14.37
C SER A 255 3.81 3.94 -15.31
N ARG A 256 2.69 3.62 -15.98
CA ARG A 256 2.00 4.50 -16.92
C ARG A 256 0.63 4.98 -16.42
N ARG A 257 0.23 4.62 -15.19
CA ARG A 257 -1.02 5.09 -14.56
C ARG A 257 -0.84 6.51 -14.04
N VAL A 258 -1.80 7.38 -14.34
CA VAL A 258 -1.84 8.77 -13.87
C VAL A 258 -3.30 9.11 -13.57
N ALA A 259 -3.67 9.05 -12.28
CA ALA A 259 -5.04 9.26 -11.80
C ALA A 259 -5.67 10.56 -12.36
N ALA A 260 -4.90 11.64 -12.47
CA ALA A 260 -5.38 12.92 -13.01
C ALA A 260 -5.96 12.86 -14.44
N PHE A 261 -5.48 11.93 -15.29
CA PHE A 261 -5.81 11.92 -16.72
C PHE A 261 -6.40 10.59 -17.22
N ASP A 262 -6.32 9.53 -16.41
CA ASP A 262 -6.87 8.22 -16.78
C ASP A 262 -8.40 8.23 -16.71
N GLU A 263 -9.06 7.61 -17.69
CA GLU A 263 -10.53 7.48 -17.73
C GLU A 263 -11.07 6.82 -16.45
N TYR A 264 -10.36 5.81 -15.94
CA TYR A 264 -10.60 5.18 -14.65
C TYR A 264 -9.35 5.31 -13.80
N PRO A 265 -9.33 6.25 -12.84
CA PRO A 265 -8.17 6.51 -12.01
C PRO A 265 -7.75 5.27 -11.21
N ASP A 266 -6.47 4.90 -11.34
CA ASP A 266 -5.80 3.84 -10.59
C ASP A 266 -4.42 4.31 -10.16
N PHE A 267 -3.89 3.75 -9.07
CA PHE A 267 -2.61 4.19 -8.53
C PHE A 267 -1.43 3.39 -9.11
N PHE A 268 -0.35 4.09 -9.47
CA PHE A 268 0.84 3.50 -10.09
C PHE A 268 1.65 2.61 -9.13
N PHE A 269 1.43 2.75 -7.84
CA PHE A 269 2.13 1.99 -6.79
C PHE A 269 1.34 0.76 -6.31
N GLN A 270 0.15 0.52 -6.87
CA GLN A 270 -0.66 -0.66 -6.57
C GLN A 270 -0.63 -1.69 -7.70
N PRO A 271 -0.63 -2.99 -7.40
CA PRO A 271 -0.77 -4.01 -8.43
C PRO A 271 -2.22 -4.08 -8.97
N GLN A 272 -3.21 -4.00 -8.08
CA GLN A 272 -4.62 -4.01 -8.46
C GLN A 272 -5.07 -2.69 -9.09
N ILE A 273 -6.24 -2.74 -9.71
CA ILE A 273 -7.05 -1.62 -10.17
C ILE A 273 -8.47 -1.76 -9.62
N TYR A 274 -9.29 -0.71 -9.72
CA TYR A 274 -10.69 -0.76 -9.32
C TYR A 274 -11.62 -0.48 -10.48
N ARG A 275 -12.61 -1.36 -10.68
CA ARG A 275 -13.60 -1.19 -11.74
C ARG A 275 -15.01 -1.34 -11.19
N GLN A 276 -15.87 -0.41 -11.52
CA GLN A 276 -17.31 -0.55 -11.41
C GLN A 276 -17.86 -1.40 -12.55
N SER A 277 -18.96 -2.11 -12.32
CA SER A 277 -19.67 -2.81 -13.38
C SER A 277 -19.95 -1.89 -14.57
N GLY A 278 -19.56 -2.34 -15.77
CA GLY A 278 -19.64 -1.60 -17.04
C GLY A 278 -18.34 -0.91 -17.43
N GLU A 279 -17.41 -0.68 -16.49
CA GLU A 279 -16.09 -0.13 -16.78
C GLU A 279 -15.16 -1.20 -17.40
N HIS A 280 -14.02 -0.75 -17.92
CA HIS A 280 -13.16 -1.60 -18.74
C HIS A 280 -11.67 -1.35 -18.54
N VAL A 281 -10.87 -2.24 -19.11
CA VAL A 281 -9.44 -2.04 -19.37
C VAL A 281 -9.16 -2.28 -20.85
N THR A 282 -7.99 -1.84 -21.29
CA THR A 282 -7.49 -2.11 -22.64
C THR A 282 -6.37 -3.13 -22.54
N LEU A 283 -6.57 -4.31 -23.15
CA LEU A 283 -5.57 -5.39 -23.17
C LEU A 283 -5.25 -5.80 -24.62
N PRO A 284 -3.97 -5.98 -24.97
CA PRO A 284 -3.63 -6.56 -26.26
C PRO A 284 -4.09 -8.03 -26.33
N PRO A 285 -4.20 -8.61 -27.53
CA PRO A 285 -4.50 -10.03 -27.68
C PRO A 285 -3.50 -10.91 -26.92
N GLY A 286 -4.01 -11.87 -26.15
CA GLY A 286 -3.16 -12.66 -25.25
C GLY A 286 -3.94 -13.43 -24.19
N LYS A 287 -3.22 -14.21 -23.38
CA LYS A 287 -3.77 -14.93 -22.24
C LYS A 287 -3.47 -14.18 -20.95
N TYR A 288 -4.49 -13.99 -20.12
CA TYR A 288 -4.40 -13.28 -18.86
C TYR A 288 -5.07 -14.06 -17.74
N LYS A 289 -4.60 -13.85 -16.52
CA LYS A 289 -5.23 -14.28 -15.29
C LYS A 289 -5.80 -13.05 -14.60
N VAL A 290 -7.11 -13.03 -14.40
CA VAL A 290 -7.85 -11.95 -13.74
C VAL A 290 -8.35 -12.44 -12.40
N THR A 291 -7.91 -11.81 -11.30
CA THR A 291 -8.44 -12.06 -9.95
C THR A 291 -9.34 -10.91 -9.54
N CYS A 292 -10.57 -11.20 -9.18
CA CYS A 292 -11.60 -10.25 -8.75
C CYS A 292 -11.93 -10.47 -7.27
N THR A 293 -12.00 -9.40 -6.48
CA THR A 293 -12.43 -9.41 -5.06
C THR A 293 -12.94 -8.03 -4.64
N ARG A 294 -13.55 -7.91 -3.45
CA ARG A 294 -14.09 -6.65 -2.93
C ARG A 294 -13.82 -6.48 -1.42
N GLY A 295 -12.56 -6.30 -1.03
CA GLY A 295 -12.18 -6.28 0.38
C GLY A 295 -12.07 -7.66 1.04
N PRO A 296 -11.80 -7.72 2.36
CA PRO A 296 -11.47 -8.94 3.10
C PRO A 296 -12.69 -9.83 3.42
N GLU A 297 -13.92 -9.31 3.32
CA GLU A 297 -15.17 -10.08 3.51
C GLU A 297 -15.56 -10.95 2.30
N TYR A 298 -14.74 -10.90 1.24
CA TYR A 298 -14.98 -11.61 -0.01
C TYR A 298 -13.91 -12.64 -0.30
N ILE A 299 -14.33 -13.73 -0.94
CA ILE A 299 -13.44 -14.78 -1.42
C ILE A 299 -12.92 -14.37 -2.80
N PRO A 300 -11.60 -14.18 -2.99
CA PRO A 300 -11.05 -13.85 -4.29
C PRO A 300 -11.37 -14.92 -5.34
N GLN A 301 -11.78 -14.49 -6.53
CA GLN A 301 -12.11 -15.35 -7.65
C GLN A 301 -11.13 -15.11 -8.79
N THR A 302 -10.49 -16.16 -9.27
CA THR A 302 -9.55 -16.06 -10.38
C THR A 302 -10.04 -16.80 -11.61
N THR A 303 -10.02 -16.12 -12.75
CA THR A 303 -10.37 -16.67 -14.07
C THR A 303 -9.25 -16.42 -15.06
N GLU A 304 -8.94 -17.43 -15.88
CA GLU A 304 -8.10 -17.24 -17.06
C GLU A 304 -8.95 -16.77 -18.25
N ILE A 305 -8.51 -15.72 -18.93
CA ILE A 305 -9.18 -15.16 -20.11
C ILE A 305 -8.22 -15.19 -21.30
N THR A 306 -8.79 -15.36 -22.50
CA THR A 306 -8.06 -15.19 -23.76
C THR A 306 -8.65 -14.00 -24.50
N VAL A 307 -7.87 -12.93 -24.61
CA VAL A 307 -8.21 -11.73 -25.36
C VAL A 307 -7.96 -12.00 -26.85
N PRO A 308 -8.99 -11.97 -27.71
CA PRO A 308 -8.87 -12.37 -29.11
C PRO A 308 -8.27 -11.27 -29.98
N GLU A 309 -7.56 -11.67 -31.03
CA GLU A 309 -7.09 -10.74 -32.07
C GLU A 309 -8.25 -10.22 -32.92
N GLY A 310 -8.16 -8.97 -33.39
CA GLY A 310 -9.09 -8.37 -34.34
C GLY A 310 -10.49 -8.01 -33.80
N LYS A 311 -10.79 -8.25 -32.51
CA LYS A 311 -12.04 -7.80 -31.89
C LYS A 311 -11.86 -6.45 -31.19
N ALA A 312 -12.90 -5.62 -31.26
CA ALA A 312 -12.93 -4.35 -30.54
C ALA A 312 -13.17 -4.54 -29.02
N THR A 313 -14.05 -5.48 -28.65
CA THR A 313 -14.50 -5.64 -27.26
C THR A 313 -14.59 -7.12 -26.86
N LEU A 314 -14.29 -7.40 -25.58
CA LEU A 314 -14.54 -8.65 -24.87
C LEU A 314 -15.27 -8.33 -23.55
N ASN A 315 -16.34 -9.04 -23.24
CA ASN A 315 -17.06 -8.87 -21.97
C ASN A 315 -16.72 -10.02 -21.01
N ILE A 316 -16.40 -9.69 -19.77
CA ILE A 316 -16.10 -10.63 -18.69
C ILE A 316 -17.05 -10.34 -17.53
N ALA A 317 -17.69 -11.38 -17.00
CA ALA A 317 -18.62 -11.25 -15.88
C ALA A 317 -18.03 -11.87 -14.60
N PHE A 318 -18.20 -11.18 -13.48
CA PHE A 318 -17.92 -11.68 -12.15
C PHE A 318 -19.17 -11.57 -11.27
N GLN A 319 -19.45 -12.66 -10.55
CA GLN A 319 -20.42 -12.70 -9.48
C GLN A 319 -19.63 -12.88 -8.18
N LEU A 320 -19.52 -11.81 -7.40
CA LEU A 320 -18.74 -11.78 -6.16
C LEU A 320 -19.28 -12.79 -5.14
N LYS A 321 -18.37 -13.38 -4.37
CA LYS A 321 -18.68 -14.33 -3.30
C LYS A 321 -18.25 -13.77 -1.96
N ARG A 322 -19.23 -13.37 -1.15
CA ARG A 322 -19.03 -12.88 0.20
C ARG A 322 -19.08 -14.05 1.19
N TRP A 323 -18.14 -14.14 2.14
CA TRP A 323 -18.15 -15.18 3.18
C TRP A 323 -18.84 -14.72 4.47
N ILE A 324 -18.90 -13.41 4.71
CA ILE A 324 -19.68 -12.79 5.80
C ILE A 324 -20.16 -11.41 5.39
N GLN A 325 -21.36 -11.00 5.82
CA GLN A 325 -21.86 -9.64 5.63
C GLN A 325 -22.24 -9.01 6.96
N LEU A 326 -21.29 -8.29 7.56
CA LEU A 326 -21.48 -7.75 8.90
C LEU A 326 -22.53 -6.63 8.97
N SER A 327 -22.74 -5.90 7.87
CA SER A 327 -23.75 -4.85 7.81
C SER A 327 -25.17 -5.37 8.00
N LYS A 328 -25.47 -6.62 7.59
CA LYS A 328 -26.74 -7.31 7.88
C LYS A 328 -26.94 -7.61 9.37
N LEU A 329 -25.86 -7.58 10.17
CA LEU A 329 -25.86 -7.75 11.61
C LEU A 329 -25.74 -6.40 12.36
N GLY A 330 -25.80 -5.28 11.62
CA GLY A 330 -25.68 -3.92 12.15
C GLY A 330 -24.24 -3.47 12.45
N TRP A 331 -23.23 -4.22 11.98
CA TRP A 331 -21.82 -3.88 12.13
C TRP A 331 -21.26 -3.38 10.80
N PHE A 332 -20.60 -2.22 10.80
CA PHE A 332 -20.15 -1.54 9.60
C PHE A 332 -18.64 -1.34 9.63
N SER A 333 -17.98 -1.51 8.48
CA SER A 333 -16.53 -1.37 8.33
C SER A 333 -16.11 0.09 8.23
N ALA A 334 -14.98 0.44 8.83
CA ALA A 334 -14.46 1.81 8.84
C ALA A 334 -12.93 1.87 8.81
N ASP A 335 -12.39 2.86 8.11
CA ASP A 335 -10.98 3.25 8.15
C ASP A 335 -10.88 4.76 8.32
N HIS A 336 -10.48 5.24 9.49
CA HIS A 336 -10.43 6.69 9.76
C HIS A 336 -9.13 7.36 9.33
N HIS A 337 -8.19 6.66 8.70
CA HIS A 337 -6.89 7.22 8.37
C HIS A 337 -6.40 6.76 6.99
N ILE A 338 -6.76 7.53 5.96
CA ILE A 338 -6.22 7.38 4.60
C ILE A 338 -5.82 8.76 4.05
N HIS A 339 -4.92 8.80 3.09
CA HIS A 339 -4.40 10.03 2.49
C HIS A 339 -4.54 10.02 0.96
N ALA A 340 -4.69 11.23 0.42
CA ALA A 340 -4.73 11.50 -1.02
C ALA A 340 -3.45 12.16 -1.56
N ALA A 341 -2.48 12.50 -0.70
CA ALA A 341 -1.19 13.09 -1.12
C ALA A 341 -0.03 12.61 -0.24
N GLY A 342 1.20 12.87 -0.68
CA GLY A 342 2.42 12.41 -0.03
C GLY A 342 2.64 10.90 -0.11
N CYS A 343 3.71 10.42 0.52
CA CYS A 343 4.06 9.00 0.60
C CYS A 343 4.27 8.32 -0.76
N SER A 344 3.26 7.63 -1.29
CA SER A 344 3.32 7.01 -2.62
C SER A 344 2.56 7.78 -3.68
N HIS A 345 1.72 8.75 -3.31
CA HIS A 345 1.09 9.66 -4.26
C HIS A 345 2.12 10.58 -4.89
N TYR A 346 1.83 11.12 -6.08
CA TYR A 346 2.74 12.03 -6.75
C TYR A 346 2.53 13.49 -6.29
N ASP A 347 3.56 14.32 -6.42
CA ASP A 347 3.46 15.79 -6.28
C ASP A 347 2.80 16.42 -7.51
N SER A 348 3.07 15.88 -8.69
CA SER A 348 2.59 16.44 -9.96
C SER A 348 2.15 15.30 -10.86
N PRO A 349 1.00 15.41 -11.57
CA PRO A 349 0.35 16.65 -12.04
C PRO A 349 -0.60 17.40 -11.09
N THR A 350 -1.08 16.81 -9.98
CA THR A 350 -2.22 17.35 -9.21
C THR A 350 -2.00 17.49 -7.70
N GLU A 351 -0.77 17.45 -7.18
CA GLU A 351 -0.49 17.54 -5.73
C GLU A 351 -1.22 16.48 -4.90
N GLY A 352 -1.05 15.21 -5.28
CA GLY A 352 -1.87 14.09 -4.85
C GLY A 352 -2.97 13.73 -5.85
N VAL A 353 -4.03 13.10 -5.37
CA VAL A 353 -5.21 12.68 -6.16
C VAL A 353 -6.48 13.35 -5.64
N ASP A 354 -7.53 13.35 -6.44
CA ASP A 354 -8.81 13.93 -6.03
C ASP A 354 -9.54 12.98 -5.05
N PRO A 355 -10.43 13.49 -4.18
CA PRO A 355 -11.26 12.65 -3.31
C PRO A 355 -12.07 11.58 -4.07
N LYS A 356 -12.50 11.86 -5.30
CA LYS A 356 -13.21 10.88 -6.14
C LYS A 356 -12.36 9.63 -6.43
N ASP A 357 -11.05 9.77 -6.52
CA ASP A 357 -10.11 8.69 -6.82
C ASP A 357 -9.92 7.81 -5.58
N MET A 358 -9.84 8.44 -4.40
CA MET A 358 -9.87 7.74 -3.11
C MET A 358 -11.20 7.02 -2.87
N PHE A 359 -12.33 7.62 -3.25
CA PHE A 359 -13.65 7.00 -3.10
C PHE A 359 -13.76 5.67 -3.88
N ARG A 360 -13.06 5.53 -5.01
CA ARG A 360 -12.99 4.26 -5.75
C ARG A 360 -12.31 3.16 -4.93
N GLN A 361 -11.24 3.48 -4.20
CA GLN A 361 -10.59 2.54 -3.27
C GLN A 361 -11.57 2.10 -2.18
N VAL A 362 -12.27 3.06 -1.56
CA VAL A 362 -13.24 2.81 -0.48
C VAL A 362 -14.36 1.86 -0.94
N LEU A 363 -14.94 2.11 -2.11
CA LEU A 363 -15.99 1.26 -2.69
C LEU A 363 -15.47 -0.15 -3.05
N GLY A 364 -14.27 -0.21 -3.63
CA GLY A 364 -13.62 -1.44 -4.08
C GLY A 364 -13.14 -2.36 -2.95
N GLU A 365 -12.93 -1.80 -1.75
CA GLU A 365 -12.51 -2.53 -0.54
C GLU A 365 -13.67 -2.76 0.48
N ASP A 366 -14.91 -2.49 0.04
CA ASP A 366 -16.16 -2.60 0.81
C ASP A 366 -16.09 -1.92 2.19
N LEU A 367 -15.64 -0.67 2.20
CA LEU A 367 -15.71 0.18 3.38
C LEU A 367 -17.07 0.88 3.46
N ASN A 368 -17.69 0.86 4.64
CA ASN A 368 -18.89 1.65 4.93
C ASN A 368 -18.55 3.09 5.34
N MET A 369 -17.38 3.29 5.94
CA MET A 369 -16.93 4.59 6.43
C MET A 369 -15.44 4.79 6.13
N ALA A 370 -15.08 5.97 5.63
CA ALA A 370 -13.69 6.36 5.45
C ALA A 370 -13.47 7.83 5.82
N ALA A 371 -12.33 8.13 6.44
CA ALA A 371 -11.88 9.51 6.63
C ALA A 371 -10.57 9.74 5.87
N ASN A 372 -10.64 10.57 4.83
CA ASN A 372 -9.51 10.98 4.03
C ASN A 372 -8.86 12.21 4.68
N LEU A 373 -7.69 12.02 5.28
CA LEU A 373 -7.04 13.02 6.11
C LEU A 373 -6.08 13.87 5.28
N ALA A 374 -6.32 15.17 5.26
CA ALA A 374 -5.31 16.13 4.82
C ALA A 374 -4.19 16.19 5.86
N TRP A 375 -2.94 16.30 5.40
CA TRP A 375 -1.75 16.28 6.25
C TRP A 375 -0.62 17.08 5.58
N GLY A 376 0.57 17.12 6.19
CA GLY A 376 1.67 18.03 5.82
C GLY A 376 1.98 18.13 4.32
N PRO A 377 2.28 17.03 3.61
CA PRO A 377 2.55 17.04 2.17
C PRO A 377 1.36 17.53 1.35
N SER A 378 1.61 18.49 0.45
CA SER A 378 0.57 19.12 -0.38
C SER A 378 -0.62 19.70 0.42
N TRP A 379 -0.39 20.05 1.70
CA TRP A 379 -1.42 20.55 2.63
C TRP A 379 -2.33 21.59 2.01
N TYR A 380 -1.75 22.63 1.39
CA TYR A 380 -2.52 23.78 0.90
C TYR A 380 -3.40 23.45 -0.32
N HIS A 381 -3.08 22.37 -1.05
CA HIS A 381 -3.96 21.84 -2.10
C HIS A 381 -5.03 20.93 -1.49
N GLN A 382 -4.62 19.91 -0.74
CA GLN A 382 -5.52 18.87 -0.22
C GLN A 382 -6.56 19.43 0.76
N LYS A 383 -6.20 20.43 1.56
CA LYS A 383 -7.14 21.06 2.48
C LYS A 383 -8.31 21.76 1.79
N THR A 384 -8.19 22.11 0.51
CA THR A 384 -9.31 22.71 -0.25
C THR A 384 -10.50 21.76 -0.39
N PHE A 385 -10.30 20.46 -0.15
CA PHE A 385 -11.36 19.45 -0.13
C PHE A 385 -12.05 19.32 1.24
N PHE A 386 -11.57 20.01 2.28
CA PHE A 386 -12.20 20.04 3.60
C PHE A 386 -13.47 20.89 3.57
N THR A 387 -14.58 20.35 4.09
CA THR A 387 -15.89 21.03 4.08
C THR A 387 -16.65 20.92 5.41
N ALA A 388 -16.05 20.28 6.41
CA ALA A 388 -16.69 19.89 7.67
C ALA A 388 -17.98 19.05 7.51
N LYS A 389 -18.18 18.43 6.33
CA LYS A 389 -19.35 17.62 5.98
C LYS A 389 -18.92 16.37 5.24
N ASP A 390 -19.81 15.39 5.19
CA ASP A 390 -19.66 14.20 4.37
C ASP A 390 -19.45 14.61 2.90
N HIS A 391 -18.53 13.91 2.22
CA HIS A 391 -18.20 14.17 0.84
C HIS A 391 -19.43 13.94 -0.05
N PRO A 392 -19.69 14.76 -1.10
CA PRO A 392 -20.88 14.63 -1.95
C PRO A 392 -21.05 13.29 -2.69
N LEU A 393 -19.98 12.50 -2.81
CA LEU A 393 -20.04 11.14 -3.38
C LEU A 393 -20.61 10.11 -2.40
N SER A 394 -20.72 10.45 -1.11
CA SER A 394 -21.27 9.57 -0.09
C SER A 394 -22.70 9.15 -0.43
N GLY A 395 -23.02 7.90 -0.10
CA GLY A 395 -24.33 7.30 -0.31
C GLY A 395 -24.84 6.60 0.94
N LYS A 396 -25.93 5.83 0.81
CA LYS A 396 -26.57 5.14 1.94
C LYS A 396 -25.75 4.01 2.55
N GLN A 397 -24.75 3.49 1.82
CA GLN A 397 -23.97 2.30 2.23
C GLN A 397 -22.49 2.62 2.50
N THR A 398 -22.00 3.74 1.97
CA THR A 398 -20.61 4.16 2.05
C THR A 398 -20.57 5.67 2.21
N VAL A 399 -19.90 6.13 3.26
CA VAL A 399 -19.68 7.53 3.58
C VAL A 399 -18.18 7.79 3.61
N MET A 400 -17.76 8.90 3.01
CA MET A 400 -16.38 9.38 3.10
C MET A 400 -16.40 10.84 3.52
N ARG A 401 -15.49 11.25 4.39
CA ARG A 401 -15.32 12.65 4.80
C ARG A 401 -13.85 13.04 4.71
N ASN A 402 -13.57 14.31 4.42
CA ASN A 402 -12.23 14.86 4.55
C ASN A 402 -12.07 15.47 5.96
N ASP A 403 -11.05 15.03 6.69
CA ASP A 403 -10.68 15.50 8.03
C ASP A 403 -9.15 15.69 8.07
N VAL A 404 -8.49 15.75 9.24
CA VAL A 404 -7.06 16.12 9.34
C VAL A 404 -6.25 15.10 10.13
N GLU A 405 -5.04 14.81 9.64
CA GLU A 405 -3.93 14.27 10.43
C GLU A 405 -2.91 15.39 10.66
N VAL A 406 -2.53 15.61 11.91
CA VAL A 406 -1.47 16.56 12.26
C VAL A 406 -0.14 15.82 12.23
N SER A 407 0.42 15.74 11.02
CA SER A 407 1.66 15.08 10.64
C SER A 407 2.43 15.94 9.63
N GLY A 408 3.74 16.11 9.81
CA GLY A 408 4.51 17.14 9.10
C GLY A 408 4.30 18.56 9.64
N PHE A 409 3.62 18.70 10.79
CA PHE A 409 3.47 19.95 11.55
C PHE A 409 4.57 20.07 12.63
N PRO A 410 4.77 21.25 13.26
CA PRO A 410 5.76 21.40 14.32
C PRO A 410 5.62 20.37 15.46
N SER A 411 4.41 19.94 15.82
CA SER A 411 4.15 18.92 16.85
C SER A 411 4.44 17.47 16.42
N SER A 412 4.73 17.21 15.14
CA SER A 412 4.89 15.86 14.58
C SER A 412 5.91 15.01 15.34
N HIS A 413 6.98 15.61 15.85
CA HIS A 413 7.98 14.89 16.66
C HIS A 413 7.42 14.30 17.96
N ALA A 414 6.34 14.87 18.50
CA ALA A 414 5.74 14.51 19.78
C ALA A 414 4.62 13.46 19.64
N GLY A 415 4.12 13.28 18.42
CA GLY A 415 3.18 12.25 18.04
C GLY A 415 2.22 12.75 16.99
N HIS A 416 1.86 11.90 16.04
CA HIS A 416 0.85 12.21 15.04
C HIS A 416 -0.53 11.96 15.60
N ILE A 417 -1.44 12.90 15.33
CA ILE A 417 -2.80 12.89 15.87
C ILE A 417 -3.82 13.03 14.75
N VAL A 418 -4.91 12.29 14.89
CA VAL A 418 -6.06 12.31 14.00
C VAL A 418 -7.15 13.20 14.60
N LEU A 419 -7.70 14.10 13.79
CA LEU A 419 -8.75 15.04 14.17
C LEU A 419 -10.01 14.77 13.35
N LEU A 420 -10.94 13.97 13.89
CA LEU A 420 -12.19 13.64 13.20
C LEU A 420 -13.31 14.61 13.56
N ARG A 421 -14.23 14.84 12.62
CA ARG A 421 -15.47 15.62 12.83
C ARG A 421 -15.21 17.06 13.30
N ILE A 422 -14.05 17.62 12.94
CA ILE A 422 -13.75 19.03 13.16
C ILE A 422 -14.59 19.91 12.22
N LYS A 423 -14.76 21.17 12.59
CA LYS A 423 -15.51 22.19 11.84
C LYS A 423 -14.59 23.20 11.15
N GLU A 424 -13.43 23.41 11.72
CA GLU A 424 -12.35 24.27 11.25
C GLU A 424 -11.06 23.46 11.20
N ASP A 425 -10.31 23.58 10.10
CA ASP A 425 -9.05 22.88 9.84
C ASP A 425 -7.81 23.77 9.98
N ASP A 426 -7.97 25.08 10.22
CA ASP A 426 -6.90 26.01 10.57
C ASP A 426 -6.80 26.28 12.07
N TYR A 427 -5.62 26.01 12.66
CA TYR A 427 -5.38 26.32 14.06
C TYR A 427 -5.49 27.85 14.31
N PRO A 428 -6.22 28.29 15.36
CA PRO A 428 -6.52 29.70 15.57
C PRO A 428 -5.26 30.58 15.67
N GLY A 429 -5.31 31.74 15.00
CA GLY A 429 -4.22 32.72 15.04
C GLY A 429 -3.00 32.35 14.20
N THR A 430 -3.09 31.31 13.36
CA THR A 430 -2.03 30.92 12.42
C THR A 430 -2.40 31.28 10.99
N THR A 431 -1.39 31.51 10.14
CA THR A 431 -1.54 31.70 8.69
C THR A 431 -0.85 30.60 7.88
N THR A 432 0.10 29.90 8.50
CA THR A 432 0.83 28.78 7.89
C THR A 432 0.99 27.66 8.91
N ILE A 433 1.17 26.43 8.43
CA ILE A 433 1.24 25.25 9.31
C ILE A 433 2.46 25.26 10.23
N GLU A 434 3.55 25.95 9.87
CA GLU A 434 4.75 26.09 10.69
C GLU A 434 4.50 26.90 11.97
N GLN A 435 3.39 27.66 12.03
CA GLN A 435 3.00 28.43 13.20
C GLN A 435 2.15 27.61 14.19
N TRP A 436 1.65 26.43 13.79
CA TRP A 436 0.89 25.55 14.67
C TRP A 436 1.72 25.11 15.88
N PRO A 437 1.08 24.78 17.03
CA PRO A 437 1.78 24.34 18.23
C PRO A 437 2.81 23.25 17.98
N SER A 438 3.92 23.28 18.72
CA SER A 438 5.04 22.33 18.61
C SER A 438 4.92 21.11 19.53
N TRP A 439 3.75 20.87 20.09
CA TRP A 439 3.43 19.69 20.90
C TRP A 439 1.91 19.42 20.83
N THR A 440 1.48 18.22 21.22
CA THR A 440 0.17 17.70 20.79
C THR A 440 -1.01 18.23 21.60
N ALA A 441 -0.84 18.50 22.89
CA ALA A 441 -1.95 18.83 23.79
C ALA A 441 -2.77 20.08 23.38
N PRO A 442 -2.17 21.21 22.95
CA PRO A 442 -2.94 22.37 22.50
C PRO A 442 -3.79 22.08 21.26
N VAL A 443 -3.27 21.27 20.33
CA VAL A 443 -3.97 20.91 19.09
C VAL A 443 -5.15 19.98 19.39
N LEU A 444 -4.94 18.97 20.25
CA LEU A 444 -6.00 18.09 20.72
C LEU A 444 -7.11 18.87 21.44
N SER A 445 -6.73 19.79 22.34
CA SER A 445 -7.67 20.65 23.06
C SER A 445 -8.50 21.52 22.13
N TRP A 446 -7.87 22.15 21.14
CA TRP A 446 -8.55 22.93 20.11
C TRP A 446 -9.55 22.09 19.30
N ALA A 447 -9.14 20.92 18.80
CA ALA A 447 -10.02 20.03 18.05
C ALA A 447 -11.22 19.56 18.89
N LYS A 448 -11.02 19.23 20.17
CA LYS A 448 -12.13 18.90 21.08
C LYS A 448 -13.06 20.07 21.34
N SER A 449 -12.54 21.30 21.41
CA SER A 449 -13.35 22.51 21.69
C SER A 449 -14.46 22.76 20.67
N GLN A 450 -14.30 22.25 19.44
CA GLN A 450 -15.30 22.34 18.37
C GLN A 450 -16.22 21.11 18.26
N GLY A 451 -16.01 20.09 19.11
CA GLY A 451 -16.75 18.82 19.10
C GLY A 451 -16.11 17.71 18.27
N GLY A 452 -14.83 17.86 17.93
CA GLY A 452 -14.05 16.83 17.25
C GLY A 452 -13.71 15.65 18.15
N VAL A 453 -13.40 14.52 17.52
CA VAL A 453 -13.02 13.26 18.16
C VAL A 453 -11.61 12.93 17.75
N VAL A 454 -10.74 12.78 18.75
CA VAL A 454 -9.30 12.83 18.54
C VAL A 454 -8.58 11.62 19.11
N GLY A 455 -7.48 11.25 18.46
CA GLY A 455 -6.64 10.13 18.86
C GLY A 455 -5.25 10.21 18.27
N TYR A 456 -4.36 9.30 18.68
CA TYR A 456 -3.03 9.15 18.09
C TYR A 456 -3.04 8.11 16.98
N ALA A 457 -2.28 8.38 15.93
CA ALA A 457 -2.09 7.51 14.77
C ALA A 457 -0.85 6.61 14.89
N HIS A 458 -0.82 5.55 14.07
CA HIS A 458 0.24 4.55 13.86
C HIS A 458 1.02 4.30 15.13
N SER A 459 0.25 3.99 16.18
CA SER A 459 0.61 4.31 17.55
C SER A 459 1.93 3.69 17.98
N GLY A 460 2.29 2.53 17.43
CA GLY A 460 3.51 1.80 17.76
C GLY A 460 4.81 2.50 17.37
N TRP A 461 4.82 3.51 16.50
CA TRP A 461 6.06 4.18 16.10
C TRP A 461 6.71 4.96 17.24
N GLY A 462 7.90 4.52 17.63
CA GLY A 462 8.62 5.05 18.80
C GLY A 462 8.31 4.31 20.10
N LEU A 463 7.36 3.37 20.10
CA LEU A 463 6.99 2.60 21.29
C LEU A 463 7.69 1.24 21.39
N GLU A 464 8.64 0.96 20.50
CA GLU A 464 9.48 -0.22 20.61
C GLU A 464 10.15 -0.24 22.00
N PRO A 465 10.13 -1.38 22.72
CA PRO A 465 10.77 -1.47 24.02
C PRO A 465 12.30 -1.35 23.90
N MET A 466 12.94 -0.73 24.89
CA MET A 466 14.42 -0.61 24.91
C MET A 466 15.13 -1.97 24.88
N GLU A 467 14.50 -2.99 25.47
CA GLU A 467 14.89 -4.39 25.37
C GLU A 467 13.84 -5.15 24.55
N ALA A 468 14.26 -5.82 23.48
CA ALA A 468 13.34 -6.47 22.55
C ALA A 468 12.46 -7.53 23.26
N THR A 469 11.14 -7.36 23.16
CA THR A 469 10.15 -8.30 23.69
C THR A 469 8.84 -8.18 22.91
N SER A 470 8.14 -9.30 22.76
CA SER A 470 6.79 -9.38 22.20
C SER A 470 5.73 -9.73 23.26
N LYS A 471 6.12 -9.80 24.55
CA LYS A 471 5.19 -10.10 25.64
C LYS A 471 4.22 -8.94 25.87
N LEU A 472 2.98 -9.28 26.24
CA LEU A 472 1.94 -8.33 26.59
C LEU A 472 1.27 -8.74 27.92
N PRO A 473 1.13 -7.83 28.90
CA PRO A 473 1.92 -6.60 29.02
C PRO A 473 3.40 -6.93 29.27
N ASN A 474 4.30 -6.00 28.94
CA ASN A 474 5.70 -6.03 29.34
C ASN A 474 6.08 -4.70 30.00
N TYR A 475 7.02 -4.75 30.95
CA TYR A 475 7.38 -3.61 31.78
C TYR A 475 8.69 -2.94 31.36
N VAL A 476 9.10 -3.13 30.11
CA VAL A 476 10.30 -2.50 29.55
C VAL A 476 9.92 -1.10 29.09
N THR A 477 10.68 -0.08 29.49
CA THR A 477 10.44 1.30 29.07
C THR A 477 10.51 1.40 27.53
N PRO A 478 9.53 2.04 26.88
CA PRO A 478 9.54 2.26 25.44
C PRO A 478 10.58 3.32 25.06
N LYS A 479 11.10 3.29 23.83
CA LYS A 479 12.13 4.24 23.38
C LYS A 479 11.63 5.69 23.32
N MET A 480 10.36 5.91 23.01
CA MET A 480 9.71 7.22 22.77
C MET A 480 10.42 8.07 21.70
N ASP A 481 11.05 7.44 20.71
CA ASP A 481 11.96 8.05 19.73
C ASP A 481 11.37 8.19 18.31
N GLY A 482 10.09 7.89 18.14
CA GLY A 482 9.38 7.93 16.86
C GLY A 482 8.29 9.00 16.76
N ILE A 483 7.30 8.76 15.91
CA ILE A 483 6.22 9.70 15.55
C ILE A 483 4.82 9.21 15.94
N GLY A 484 4.68 8.01 16.51
CA GLY A 484 3.40 7.43 16.92
C GLY A 484 2.90 8.04 18.23
N ALA A 485 2.31 7.23 19.10
CA ALA A 485 1.56 7.72 20.25
C ALA A 485 2.43 8.19 21.45
N ASN A 486 3.54 8.88 21.26
CA ASN A 486 4.47 9.18 22.38
C ASN A 486 3.84 10.07 23.47
N GLU A 487 3.28 11.22 23.11
CA GLU A 487 2.62 12.11 24.09
C GLU A 487 1.27 11.61 24.61
N TYR A 488 0.78 10.47 24.13
CA TYR A 488 -0.42 9.81 24.65
C TYR A 488 -0.38 9.62 26.17
N VAL A 489 0.79 9.21 26.70
CA VAL A 489 0.96 8.98 28.15
C VAL A 489 0.77 10.24 28.98
N VAL A 490 0.86 11.42 28.37
CA VAL A 490 0.57 12.73 28.97
C VAL A 490 -0.89 13.09 28.75
N THR A 491 -1.35 13.10 27.51
CA THR A 491 -2.67 13.64 27.13
C THR A 491 -3.83 12.78 27.60
N VAL A 492 -3.59 11.47 27.82
CA VAL A 492 -4.55 10.57 28.48
C VAL A 492 -4.86 11.00 29.91
N THR A 493 -3.90 11.58 30.65
CA THR A 493 -4.11 12.02 32.04
C THR A 493 -4.96 13.28 32.12
N GLN A 494 -5.09 14.00 31.00
CA GLN A 494 -5.79 15.27 30.88
C GLN A 494 -7.18 15.12 30.23
N GLY A 495 -7.58 13.89 29.86
CA GLY A 495 -8.85 13.64 29.18
C GLY A 495 -8.92 14.21 27.75
N LEU A 496 -7.78 14.48 27.12
CA LEU A 496 -7.69 15.13 25.82
C LEU A 496 -7.80 14.17 24.61
N ILE A 497 -8.10 12.90 24.85
CA ILE A 497 -8.13 11.88 23.80
C ILE A 497 -9.35 10.97 23.92
N ASP A 498 -9.89 10.55 22.79
CA ASP A 498 -11.06 9.70 22.71
C ASP A 498 -10.69 8.27 22.28
N PHE A 499 -9.75 8.14 21.34
CA PHE A 499 -9.29 6.85 20.84
C PHE A 499 -7.76 6.74 20.69
N PHE A 500 -7.31 5.50 20.52
CA PHE A 500 -5.93 5.09 20.25
C PHE A 500 -5.96 4.19 19.01
N SER A 501 -5.25 4.56 17.95
CA SER A 501 -5.24 3.78 16.72
C SER A 501 -4.37 2.53 16.84
N ALA A 502 -4.76 1.48 16.13
CA ALA A 502 -4.04 0.23 16.00
C ALA A 502 -4.31 -0.42 14.64
N GLY A 503 -3.51 -1.43 14.29
CA GLY A 503 -3.74 -2.25 13.10
C GLY A 503 -2.70 -2.08 11.99
N ASP A 504 -1.96 -0.97 12.01
CA ASP A 504 -1.03 -0.56 10.96
C ASP A 504 0.43 -0.58 11.42
N THR A 505 0.73 -0.72 12.71
CA THR A 505 2.08 -0.90 13.25
C THR A 505 2.20 -2.21 14.07
N PRO A 506 3.39 -2.62 14.55
CA PRO A 506 3.54 -3.86 15.31
C PRO A 506 2.62 -3.96 16.52
N ALA A 507 1.73 -4.96 16.53
CA ALA A 507 0.73 -5.15 17.58
C ALA A 507 1.30 -5.15 19.03
N PRO A 508 2.47 -5.74 19.34
CA PRO A 508 3.04 -5.63 20.68
C PRO A 508 3.40 -4.19 21.10
N TRP A 509 3.78 -3.32 20.16
CA TRP A 509 4.18 -1.94 20.47
C TRP A 509 2.95 -1.06 20.71
N GLU A 510 1.91 -1.23 19.88
CA GLU A 510 0.62 -0.55 20.05
C GLU A 510 -0.06 -0.95 21.35
N LEU A 511 -0.27 -2.25 21.56
CA LEU A 511 -1.13 -2.75 22.63
C LEU A 511 -0.48 -2.61 24.01
N ASN A 512 0.85 -2.57 24.13
CA ASN A 512 1.49 -2.51 25.43
C ASN A 512 1.14 -1.21 26.17
N MET A 513 1.36 -0.05 25.54
CA MET A 513 1.03 1.24 26.16
C MET A 513 -0.47 1.37 26.40
N TYR A 514 -1.31 0.93 25.45
CA TYR A 514 -2.75 0.90 25.62
C TYR A 514 -3.17 0.08 26.85
N TYR A 515 -2.61 -1.12 27.04
CA TYR A 515 -2.92 -1.95 28.20
C TYR A 515 -2.44 -1.31 29.51
N HIS A 516 -1.26 -0.68 29.53
CA HIS A 516 -0.75 0.00 30.73
C HIS A 516 -1.65 1.18 31.14
N THR A 517 -2.17 1.97 30.19
CA THR A 517 -3.07 3.08 30.54
C THR A 517 -4.45 2.58 30.97
N LEU A 518 -5.00 1.52 30.36
CA LEU A 518 -6.21 0.86 30.85
C LEU A 518 -6.03 0.30 32.27
N ASN A 519 -4.87 -0.30 32.56
CA ASN A 519 -4.49 -0.79 33.89
C ASN A 519 -4.31 0.33 34.91
N CYS A 520 -4.11 1.58 34.47
CA CYS A 520 -4.15 2.77 35.31
C CYS A 520 -5.58 3.36 35.45
N GLY A 521 -6.60 2.70 34.88
CA GLY A 521 -8.00 3.11 34.95
C GLY A 521 -8.40 4.20 33.96
N PHE A 522 -7.55 4.51 32.97
CA PHE A 522 -7.98 5.32 31.83
C PHE A 522 -8.92 4.50 30.93
N LYS A 523 -9.82 5.18 30.21
CA LYS A 523 -10.91 4.54 29.46
C LYS A 523 -10.86 4.81 27.95
N THR A 524 -9.68 5.12 27.40
CA THR A 524 -9.50 5.36 25.95
C THR A 524 -9.98 4.17 25.12
N ARG A 525 -10.57 4.44 23.96
CA ARG A 525 -11.08 3.42 23.03
C ARG A 525 -10.03 3.02 22.00
N LEU A 526 -10.11 1.80 21.49
CA LEU A 526 -9.26 1.32 20.41
C LEU A 526 -9.98 1.50 19.06
N SER A 527 -9.29 1.99 18.03
CA SER A 527 -9.79 2.10 16.65
C SER A 527 -8.78 1.54 15.64
N GLY A 528 -9.28 0.95 14.56
CA GLY A 528 -8.48 0.39 13.47
C GLY A 528 -8.23 1.39 12.35
N GLU A 529 -7.01 1.42 11.82
CA GLU A 529 -6.63 2.32 10.73
C GLU A 529 -5.61 1.68 9.79
N THR A 530 -5.41 2.25 8.60
CA THR A 530 -4.35 1.81 7.68
C THR A 530 -3.19 2.78 7.51
N ASP A 531 -3.44 4.07 7.66
CA ASP A 531 -2.56 5.13 7.19
C ASP A 531 -2.10 4.85 5.74
N PHE A 532 -3.09 4.59 4.88
CA PHE A 532 -2.86 4.34 3.47
C PHE A 532 -2.52 5.67 2.75
N PRO A 533 -1.48 5.76 1.89
CA PRO A 533 -0.52 4.71 1.56
C PRO A 533 0.80 4.77 2.37
N CYS A 534 0.91 5.60 3.39
CA CYS A 534 2.16 5.87 4.11
C CYS A 534 2.72 4.67 4.85
N ILE A 535 1.86 3.92 5.53
CA ILE A 535 2.24 2.68 6.20
C ILE A 535 2.08 1.48 5.28
N THR A 536 1.10 1.48 4.39
CA THR A 536 0.89 0.39 3.44
C THR A 536 0.40 0.88 2.08
N ASP A 537 1.15 0.54 1.03
CA ASP A 537 0.70 0.74 -0.36
C ASP A 537 -0.43 -0.24 -0.76
N ALA A 538 -0.73 -1.23 0.09
CA ALA A 538 -1.54 -2.38 -0.33
C ALA A 538 -2.98 -1.97 -0.63
N ARG A 539 -3.77 -1.62 0.39
CA ARG A 539 -5.22 -1.37 0.29
C ARG A 539 -5.69 -0.48 1.44
N VAL A 540 -6.66 0.39 1.15
CA VAL A 540 -7.45 1.05 2.21
C VAL A 540 -8.24 0.01 3.00
N GLY A 541 -8.41 0.23 4.30
CA GLY A 541 -9.09 -0.70 5.20
C GLY A 541 -8.42 -2.07 5.36
N GLN A 542 -7.14 -2.26 5.02
CA GLN A 542 -6.46 -3.53 5.29
C GLN A 542 -6.54 -3.89 6.79
N ALA A 543 -6.25 -2.92 7.65
CA ALA A 543 -6.73 -2.89 9.02
C ALA A 543 -7.92 -1.91 9.09
N ARG A 544 -8.94 -2.25 9.87
CA ARG A 544 -10.20 -1.53 9.92
C ARG A 544 -10.87 -1.66 11.27
N SER A 545 -11.70 -0.69 11.61
CA SER A 545 -12.70 -0.79 12.66
C SER A 545 -13.96 -1.45 12.10
N TYR A 546 -14.66 -2.19 12.96
CA TYR A 546 -16.06 -2.52 12.78
C TYR A 546 -16.86 -1.89 13.89
N PHE A 547 -17.80 -1.01 13.55
CA PHE A 547 -18.58 -0.25 14.51
C PHE A 547 -20.07 -0.56 14.41
N LYS A 548 -20.78 -0.41 15.52
CA LYS A 548 -22.23 -0.60 15.60
C LYS A 548 -22.90 0.70 16.05
N PRO A 549 -23.44 1.51 15.13
CA PRO A 549 -24.02 2.80 15.49
C PRO A 549 -25.23 2.61 16.43
N LYS A 550 -25.46 3.61 17.28
CA LYS A 550 -26.68 3.67 18.11
C LYS A 550 -27.90 4.06 17.29
N ASN A 551 -27.70 4.98 16.35
CA ASN A 551 -28.73 5.60 15.53
C ASN A 551 -28.51 5.23 14.05
N ALA A 552 -28.06 6.19 13.24
CA ALA A 552 -27.88 6.03 11.80
C ALA A 552 -26.47 5.53 11.43
N MET A 553 -26.35 4.93 10.24
CA MET A 553 -25.07 4.66 9.59
C MET A 553 -24.69 5.92 8.78
N ASP A 554 -24.16 6.90 9.48
CA ASP A 554 -23.60 8.15 8.97
C ASP A 554 -22.30 8.49 9.72
N TYR A 555 -21.62 9.57 9.31
CA TYR A 555 -20.32 9.91 9.90
C TYR A 555 -20.41 10.27 11.39
N ASP A 556 -21.48 10.95 11.81
CA ASP A 556 -21.71 11.30 13.21
C ASP A 556 -21.96 10.05 14.08
N GLY A 557 -22.76 9.10 13.59
CA GLY A 557 -22.99 7.81 14.25
C GLY A 557 -21.74 6.94 14.32
N TYR A 558 -20.85 7.02 13.32
CA TYR A 558 -19.53 6.38 13.37
C TYR A 558 -18.65 6.98 14.46
N VAL A 559 -18.50 8.30 14.45
CA VAL A 559 -17.65 9.03 15.39
C VAL A 559 -18.16 8.87 16.83
N GLU A 560 -19.49 8.87 17.06
CA GLU A 560 -20.11 8.51 18.35
C GLU A 560 -19.73 7.08 18.77
N ALA A 561 -19.82 6.11 17.85
CA ALA A 561 -19.48 4.71 18.15
C ALA A 561 -18.00 4.55 18.53
N LEU A 562 -17.09 5.30 17.89
CA LEU A 562 -15.67 5.34 18.29
C LEU A 562 -15.49 5.87 19.71
N GLN A 563 -16.09 7.00 20.06
CA GLN A 563 -16.00 7.59 21.41
C GLN A 563 -16.53 6.65 22.50
N LEU A 564 -17.62 5.95 22.20
CA LEU A 564 -18.20 4.98 23.11
C LEU A 564 -17.39 3.69 23.20
N GLY A 565 -16.57 3.38 22.19
CA GLY A 565 -15.90 2.09 22.06
C GLY A 565 -16.86 0.99 21.64
N ARG A 566 -17.93 1.34 20.92
CA ARG A 566 -18.88 0.39 20.33
C ARG A 566 -18.37 -0.11 18.98
N SER A 567 -17.12 -0.54 19.00
CA SER A 567 -16.34 -0.99 17.86
C SER A 567 -15.27 -2.00 18.29
N TYR A 568 -14.69 -2.68 17.30
CA TYR A 568 -13.49 -3.50 17.47
C TYR A 568 -12.56 -3.32 16.26
N VAL A 569 -11.27 -3.59 16.46
CA VAL A 569 -10.24 -3.53 15.40
C VAL A 569 -10.08 -4.90 14.77
N SER A 570 -9.87 -4.96 13.46
CA SER A 570 -9.71 -6.19 12.69
C SER A 570 -8.93 -5.97 11.38
N ASP A 571 -8.24 -6.99 10.89
CA ASP A 571 -7.74 -7.10 9.51
C ASP A 571 -8.85 -7.42 8.47
N GLY A 572 -10.11 -7.44 8.92
CA GLY A 572 -11.29 -7.80 8.15
C GLY A 572 -11.47 -9.31 7.91
N LYS A 573 -10.57 -10.16 8.40
CA LYS A 573 -10.64 -11.62 8.26
C LYS A 573 -11.06 -12.32 9.55
N SER A 574 -11.09 -11.61 10.69
CA SER A 574 -11.68 -12.10 11.94
C SER A 574 -12.54 -11.06 12.65
N HIS A 575 -13.59 -11.51 13.34
CA HIS A 575 -14.65 -10.65 13.84
C HIS A 575 -15.03 -11.03 15.28
N ILE A 576 -15.24 -10.00 16.10
CA ILE A 576 -15.67 -10.11 17.50
C ILE A 576 -16.95 -9.31 17.67
N LEU A 577 -18.10 -9.99 17.56
CA LEU A 577 -19.41 -9.33 17.63
C LEU A 577 -20.02 -9.47 19.02
N ASP A 578 -20.71 -8.42 19.44
CA ASP A 578 -21.58 -8.40 20.63
C ASP A 578 -20.89 -8.90 21.92
N PHE A 579 -19.63 -8.52 22.12
CA PHE A 579 -18.85 -8.84 23.32
C PHE A 579 -19.50 -8.26 24.59
N LYS A 580 -19.80 -9.15 25.55
CA LYS A 580 -20.50 -8.83 26.79
C LYS A 580 -19.83 -9.47 28.00
N ALA A 581 -19.86 -8.77 29.13
CA ALA A 581 -19.52 -9.27 30.46
C ALA A 581 -20.73 -9.10 31.40
N ASN A 582 -21.25 -10.21 31.95
CA ASN A 582 -22.50 -10.25 32.73
C ASN A 582 -23.65 -9.44 32.09
N GLY A 583 -23.78 -9.53 30.75
CA GLY A 583 -24.82 -8.84 29.97
C GLY A 583 -24.50 -7.39 29.57
N VAL A 584 -23.45 -6.77 30.14
CA VAL A 584 -22.98 -5.44 29.73
C VAL A 584 -22.20 -5.55 28.43
N GLU A 585 -22.70 -4.95 27.35
CA GLU A 585 -22.08 -4.93 26.03
C GLU A 585 -21.01 -3.82 25.94
N ALA A 586 -19.84 -4.15 25.37
CA ALA A 586 -18.82 -3.15 25.10
C ALA A 586 -19.38 -2.01 24.24
N GLY A 587 -19.12 -0.78 24.66
CA GLY A 587 -19.64 0.43 24.02
C GLY A 587 -21.03 0.84 24.47
N THR A 588 -21.61 0.17 25.46
CA THR A 588 -22.90 0.53 26.08
C THR A 588 -22.73 0.79 27.57
N GLY A 589 -23.50 1.72 28.15
CA GLY A 589 -23.42 2.01 29.59
C GLY A 589 -22.00 2.34 30.08
N ASN A 590 -21.24 3.13 29.31
CA ASN A 590 -19.82 3.45 29.53
C ASN A 590 -18.86 2.23 29.50
N SER A 591 -19.34 1.09 29.01
CA SER A 591 -18.66 -0.21 29.08
C SER A 591 -18.32 -0.62 30.51
N GLU A 592 -19.22 -0.40 31.47
CA GLU A 592 -18.91 -0.62 32.89
C GLU A 592 -19.84 -1.65 33.55
N LEU A 593 -19.22 -2.66 34.18
CA LEU A 593 -19.85 -3.69 35.00
C LEU A 593 -19.49 -3.47 36.47
N ALA A 594 -20.48 -3.23 37.32
CA ALA A 594 -20.27 -3.13 38.77
C ALA A 594 -20.50 -4.49 39.45
N LEU A 595 -19.54 -4.91 40.27
CA LEU A 595 -19.61 -6.09 41.13
C LEU A 595 -19.53 -5.66 42.60
N LYS A 596 -20.38 -6.22 43.46
CA LYS A 596 -20.36 -5.92 44.91
C LYS A 596 -19.14 -6.51 45.63
N SER A 597 -18.60 -7.60 45.11
CA SER A 597 -17.43 -8.30 45.64
C SER A 597 -16.72 -9.04 44.52
N ALA A 598 -15.54 -9.58 44.80
CA ALA A 598 -14.89 -10.54 43.92
C ALA A 598 -15.86 -11.68 43.56
N GLY A 599 -15.80 -12.16 42.33
CA GLY A 599 -16.76 -13.14 41.83
C GLY A 599 -16.49 -13.59 40.41
N GLU A 600 -17.34 -14.50 39.94
CA GLU A 600 -17.30 -14.99 38.57
C GLU A 600 -18.01 -14.02 37.63
N VAL A 601 -17.40 -13.76 36.48
CA VAL A 601 -17.99 -12.98 35.39
C VAL A 601 -18.17 -13.88 34.18
N LYS A 602 -19.42 -13.97 33.72
CA LYS A 602 -19.76 -14.66 32.47
C LYS A 602 -19.46 -13.74 31.30
N VAL A 603 -18.77 -14.28 30.30
CA VAL A 603 -18.42 -13.60 29.07
C VAL A 603 -19.10 -14.28 27.89
N THR A 604 -19.70 -13.48 27.01
CA THR A 604 -20.31 -13.96 25.76
C THR A 604 -19.92 -13.08 24.58
N ALA A 605 -19.71 -13.68 23.43
CA ALA A 605 -19.53 -12.98 22.16
C ALA A 605 -19.88 -13.92 21.00
N ARG A 606 -19.98 -13.38 19.78
CA ARG A 606 -20.05 -14.16 18.55
C ARG A 606 -18.80 -13.91 17.74
N LEU A 607 -18.07 -14.97 17.43
CA LEU A 607 -16.81 -14.89 16.69
C LEU A 607 -17.00 -15.43 15.27
N ALA A 608 -16.33 -14.83 14.30
CA ALA A 608 -16.16 -15.40 12.97
C ALA A 608 -14.72 -15.16 12.51
N ALA A 609 -14.20 -16.06 11.70
CA ALA A 609 -12.86 -15.97 11.14
C ALA A 609 -12.82 -16.65 9.78
N TYR A 610 -11.94 -16.20 8.90
CA TYR A 610 -11.71 -16.84 7.61
C TYR A 610 -10.22 -17.00 7.31
N LEU A 611 -9.83 -18.27 7.14
CA LEU A 611 -8.56 -18.69 6.57
C LEU A 611 -8.85 -19.52 5.31
N PRO A 612 -7.97 -19.54 4.29
CA PRO A 612 -8.05 -20.55 3.26
C PRO A 612 -7.88 -21.94 3.88
N GLU A 613 -8.61 -22.93 3.34
CA GLU A 613 -8.58 -24.31 3.84
C GLU A 613 -7.16 -24.89 3.84
N ARG A 614 -6.43 -24.65 2.75
CA ARG A 614 -5.00 -24.94 2.66
C ARG A 614 -4.21 -23.66 2.79
N GLN A 615 -3.24 -23.66 3.72
CA GLN A 615 -2.27 -22.57 3.81
C GLN A 615 -1.37 -22.56 2.57
N ASP A 616 -1.32 -21.43 1.88
CA ASP A 616 -0.42 -21.22 0.76
C ASP A 616 0.96 -20.71 1.22
N SER A 617 1.89 -20.51 0.26
CA SER A 617 3.24 -20.02 0.59
C SER A 617 3.25 -18.62 1.19
N THR A 618 2.27 -17.78 0.85
CA THR A 618 2.15 -16.42 1.37
C THR A 618 1.74 -16.46 2.82
N GLY A 619 0.68 -17.20 3.15
CA GLY A 619 0.20 -17.40 4.52
C GLY A 619 1.26 -18.06 5.41
N ALA A 620 1.96 -19.08 4.88
CA ALA A 620 3.06 -19.72 5.60
C ALA A 620 4.23 -18.75 5.88
N GLY A 621 4.54 -17.86 4.93
CA GLY A 621 5.54 -16.81 5.10
C GLY A 621 5.15 -15.82 6.21
N ILE A 622 3.90 -15.34 6.19
CA ILE A 622 3.35 -14.41 7.19
C ILE A 622 3.36 -15.04 8.59
N ALA A 623 2.89 -16.28 8.72
CA ALA A 623 2.82 -16.99 10.00
C ALA A 623 4.21 -17.20 10.65
N LYS A 624 5.27 -17.33 9.84
CA LYS A 624 6.65 -17.54 10.30
C LYS A 624 7.40 -16.23 10.59
N ALA A 625 7.05 -15.15 9.91
CA ALA A 625 7.74 -13.87 10.07
C ALA A 625 7.61 -13.33 11.50
N PRO A 626 8.60 -12.58 12.02
CA PRO A 626 8.44 -11.84 13.27
C PRO A 626 7.18 -10.97 13.27
N ILE A 627 6.49 -10.86 14.42
CA ILE A 627 5.29 -10.03 14.57
C ILE A 627 5.57 -8.53 14.39
N THR A 628 6.83 -8.14 14.48
CA THR A 628 7.34 -6.79 14.22
C THR A 628 7.66 -6.53 12.75
N GLU A 629 7.36 -7.48 11.84
CA GLU A 629 7.51 -7.32 10.39
C GLU A 629 6.13 -7.32 9.69
N LYS A 630 6.02 -6.64 8.54
CA LYS A 630 4.77 -6.54 7.79
C LYS A 630 4.38 -7.90 7.15
N PRO A 631 3.07 -8.22 7.05
CA PRO A 631 1.95 -7.49 7.66
C PRO A 631 1.95 -7.70 9.19
N TYR A 632 1.72 -6.62 9.94
CA TYR A 632 1.78 -6.65 11.41
C TYR A 632 0.56 -7.34 12.01
N TRP A 633 -0.64 -6.91 11.59
CA TRP A 633 -1.92 -7.52 11.92
C TRP A 633 -2.38 -8.40 10.76
N ASP A 634 -2.34 -9.72 10.92
CA ASP A 634 -2.87 -10.66 9.95
C ASP A 634 -3.24 -12.00 10.61
N ILE A 635 -4.41 -12.53 10.27
CA ILE A 635 -4.97 -13.79 10.77
C ILE A 635 -4.09 -15.02 10.53
N GLU A 636 -3.21 -15.04 9.52
CA GLU A 636 -2.29 -16.16 9.32
C GLU A 636 -1.32 -16.32 10.50
N ARG A 637 -1.04 -15.26 11.25
CA ARG A 637 -0.26 -15.30 12.50
C ARG A 637 -1.05 -15.93 13.66
N SER A 638 -2.37 -15.93 13.58
CA SER A 638 -3.28 -16.53 14.57
C SER A 638 -3.59 -18.02 14.29
N ARG A 639 -3.09 -18.57 13.18
CA ARG A 639 -3.33 -19.96 12.78
C ARG A 639 -2.71 -20.93 13.77
N VAL A 640 -3.48 -21.94 14.19
CA VAL A 640 -2.99 -23.04 15.04
C VAL A 640 -2.28 -24.08 14.17
N GLY A 641 -0.96 -24.04 14.14
CA GLY A 641 -0.14 -24.93 13.30
C GLY A 641 -0.45 -24.73 11.82
N GLN A 642 -0.75 -25.82 11.10
CA GLN A 642 -1.19 -25.78 9.69
C GLN A 642 -2.71 -25.97 9.53
N SER A 643 -3.46 -26.00 10.63
CA SER A 643 -4.91 -26.21 10.62
C SER A 643 -5.66 -24.96 10.11
N ARG A 644 -6.96 -25.08 9.83
CA ARG A 644 -7.86 -23.94 9.56
C ARG A 644 -8.51 -23.39 10.84
N THR A 645 -7.79 -23.42 11.95
CA THR A 645 -8.28 -23.02 13.27
C THR A 645 -7.49 -21.84 13.79
N VAL A 646 -8.16 -20.90 14.45
CA VAL A 646 -7.54 -19.76 15.13
C VAL A 646 -7.89 -19.76 16.61
N ARG A 647 -7.02 -19.17 17.43
CA ARG A 647 -7.23 -19.03 18.87
C ARG A 647 -7.76 -17.64 19.22
N ALA A 648 -8.90 -17.60 19.91
CA ALA A 648 -9.41 -16.41 20.56
C ALA A 648 -9.05 -16.45 22.05
N GLU A 649 -8.69 -15.30 22.61
CA GLU A 649 -8.24 -15.14 23.98
C GLU A 649 -9.18 -14.19 24.72
N LEU A 650 -9.62 -14.57 25.92
CA LEU A 650 -10.22 -13.68 26.90
C LEU A 650 -9.11 -13.05 27.72
N ILE A 651 -9.04 -11.72 27.70
CA ILE A 651 -8.02 -10.92 28.35
C ILE A 651 -8.58 -10.28 29.60
N PHE A 652 -7.86 -10.36 30.72
CA PHE A 652 -8.09 -9.56 31.93
C PHE A 652 -6.81 -8.77 32.26
N ASN A 653 -6.91 -7.44 32.34
CA ASN A 653 -5.78 -6.53 32.60
C ASN A 653 -4.54 -6.77 31.71
N GLY A 654 -4.78 -7.12 30.44
CA GLY A 654 -3.74 -7.37 29.43
C GLY A 654 -3.23 -8.81 29.38
N VAL A 655 -3.64 -9.69 30.29
CA VAL A 655 -3.21 -11.09 30.37
C VAL A 655 -4.31 -12.04 29.87
N PRO A 656 -4.00 -13.02 28.99
CA PRO A 656 -4.94 -14.09 28.65
C PRO A 656 -5.31 -14.93 29.88
N VAL A 657 -6.60 -14.99 30.20
CA VAL A 657 -7.15 -15.77 31.34
C VAL A 657 -7.97 -16.97 30.90
N ASP A 658 -8.41 -17.01 29.65
CA ASP A 658 -9.09 -18.16 29.04
C ASP A 658 -8.90 -18.12 27.52
N THR A 659 -9.06 -19.25 26.84
CA THR A 659 -8.89 -19.36 25.39
C THR A 659 -9.91 -20.30 24.78
N VAL A 660 -10.35 -20.00 23.56
CA VAL A 660 -11.19 -20.88 22.75
C VAL A 660 -10.66 -20.96 21.33
N GLU A 661 -10.63 -22.16 20.77
CA GLU A 661 -10.29 -22.38 19.38
C GLU A 661 -11.56 -22.37 18.52
N ILE A 662 -11.53 -21.64 17.40
CA ILE A 662 -12.64 -21.53 16.46
C ILE A 662 -12.19 -21.94 15.05
N GLN A 663 -13.09 -22.58 14.31
CA GLN A 663 -12.87 -22.85 12.88
C GLN A 663 -12.94 -21.52 12.11
N ALA A 664 -11.92 -21.27 11.28
CA ALA A 664 -11.83 -20.08 10.45
C ALA A 664 -12.42 -20.36 9.06
N ASP A 665 -13.67 -20.83 9.02
CA ASP A 665 -14.41 -21.21 7.81
C ASP A 665 -15.45 -20.17 7.36
N GLY A 666 -15.54 -19.04 8.08
CA GLY A 666 -16.50 -17.96 7.88
C GLY A 666 -17.78 -18.09 8.71
N GLY A 667 -17.97 -19.22 9.43
CA GLY A 667 -19.13 -19.43 10.29
C GLY A 667 -19.11 -18.58 11.55
N LEU A 668 -20.29 -18.10 11.97
CA LEU A 668 -20.46 -17.47 13.28
C LEU A 668 -20.51 -18.51 14.39
N LYS A 669 -19.71 -18.31 15.43
CA LYS A 669 -19.65 -19.16 16.61
C LYS A 669 -19.95 -18.35 17.86
N ASP A 670 -21.02 -18.73 18.55
CA ASP A 670 -21.30 -18.22 19.90
C ASP A 670 -20.28 -18.82 20.89
N ILE A 671 -19.64 -17.96 21.66
CA ILE A 671 -18.74 -18.36 22.74
C ILE A 671 -19.34 -17.99 24.10
N ASN A 672 -19.11 -18.86 25.07
CA ASN A 672 -19.47 -18.65 26.46
C ASN A 672 -18.26 -19.04 27.30
N LEU A 673 -17.64 -18.06 27.95
CA LEU A 673 -16.50 -18.23 28.83
C LEU A 673 -16.88 -17.71 30.21
N SER A 674 -16.12 -18.08 31.23
CA SER A 674 -16.21 -17.43 32.55
C SER A 674 -14.83 -17.26 33.15
N THR A 675 -14.68 -16.20 33.94
CA THR A 675 -13.42 -15.95 34.65
C THR A 675 -13.70 -15.36 36.02
N LYS A 676 -12.82 -15.66 36.98
CA LYS A 676 -12.90 -15.14 38.33
C LYS A 676 -12.20 -13.79 38.40
N ILE A 677 -12.95 -12.76 38.76
CA ILE A 677 -12.45 -11.40 38.96
C ILE A 677 -12.26 -11.15 40.45
N ALA A 678 -11.00 -11.01 40.86
CA ALA A 678 -10.63 -10.77 42.25
C ALA A 678 -10.57 -9.28 42.61
N LYS A 679 -10.38 -8.40 41.62
CA LYS A 679 -10.19 -6.96 41.78
C LYS A 679 -10.72 -6.20 40.56
N SER A 680 -10.88 -4.89 40.68
CA SER A 680 -11.24 -4.04 39.55
C SER A 680 -10.24 -4.16 38.42
N GLY A 681 -10.74 -4.16 37.19
CA GLY A 681 -9.95 -4.33 35.99
C GLY A 681 -10.77 -4.10 34.74
N TRP A 682 -10.33 -4.69 33.64
CA TRP A 682 -11.06 -4.69 32.38
C TRP A 682 -10.94 -6.03 31.68
N LEU A 683 -11.98 -6.38 30.93
CA LEU A 683 -12.07 -7.57 30.09
C LEU A 683 -12.10 -7.17 28.62
N ALA A 684 -11.41 -7.91 27.77
CA ALA A 684 -11.50 -7.80 26.31
C ALA A 684 -11.35 -9.17 25.64
N LEU A 685 -11.76 -9.27 24.37
CA LEU A 685 -11.49 -10.44 23.53
C LEU A 685 -10.53 -10.05 22.42
N ARG A 686 -9.66 -10.98 22.01
CA ARG A 686 -8.82 -10.83 20.82
C ARG A 686 -8.61 -12.16 20.10
N ILE A 687 -8.43 -12.10 18.78
CA ILE A 687 -7.79 -13.16 18.00
C ILE A 687 -6.43 -12.57 17.63
N TYR A 688 -5.38 -12.92 18.37
CA TYR A 688 -4.12 -12.17 18.33
C TYR A 688 -3.22 -12.59 17.16
N PRO A 689 -2.69 -11.67 16.33
CA PRO A 689 -2.90 -10.22 16.28
C PRO A 689 -3.82 -9.79 15.12
N SER A 690 -4.89 -10.53 14.82
CA SER A 690 -5.85 -10.22 13.74
C SER A 690 -6.96 -9.27 14.18
N SER A 691 -7.47 -9.40 15.40
CA SER A 691 -8.57 -8.57 15.91
C SER A 691 -8.54 -8.37 17.43
N HIS A 692 -9.10 -7.25 17.90
CA HIS A 692 -9.18 -6.88 19.31
C HIS A 692 -10.45 -6.05 19.61
N SER A 693 -11.22 -6.45 20.63
CA SER A 693 -12.42 -5.72 21.06
C SER A 693 -12.08 -4.49 21.90
N ASN A 694 -12.97 -3.50 21.95
CA ASN A 694 -12.92 -2.54 23.05
C ASN A 694 -13.25 -3.23 24.41
N PRO A 695 -12.77 -2.69 25.55
CA PRO A 695 -12.91 -3.33 26.84
C PRO A 695 -14.29 -3.11 27.49
N VAL A 696 -14.69 -4.06 28.35
CA VAL A 696 -15.66 -3.84 29.44
C VAL A 696 -14.89 -3.70 30.76
N PHE A 697 -15.00 -2.55 31.40
CA PHE A 697 -14.42 -2.26 32.70
C PHE A 697 -15.24 -2.92 33.80
N VAL A 698 -14.57 -3.64 34.68
CA VAL A 698 -15.19 -4.32 35.83
C VAL A 698 -14.77 -3.58 37.10
N ARG A 699 -15.73 -2.98 37.80
CA ARG A 699 -15.51 -2.29 39.07
C ARG A 699 -15.97 -3.17 40.23
N VAL A 700 -15.05 -3.65 41.04
CA VAL A 700 -15.31 -4.49 42.22
C VAL A 700 -15.33 -3.60 43.46
N ASP A 701 -16.42 -3.67 44.23
CA ASP A 701 -16.60 -2.94 45.49
C ASP A 701 -16.29 -1.43 45.36
N ASN A 702 -16.71 -0.85 44.22
CA ASN A 702 -16.43 0.54 43.84
C ASN A 702 -14.95 0.96 43.81
N GLN A 703 -14.02 0.02 43.86
CA GLN A 703 -12.59 0.32 43.78
C GLN A 703 -12.18 0.69 42.35
N PRO A 704 -11.27 1.67 42.15
CA PRO A 704 -10.78 2.01 40.83
C PRO A 704 -9.94 0.88 40.21
N VAL A 705 -9.83 0.89 38.88
CA VAL A 705 -8.85 0.03 38.18
C VAL A 705 -7.47 0.65 38.36
N VAL A 706 -6.60 0.00 39.14
CA VAL A 706 -5.22 0.45 39.34
C VAL A 706 -4.30 -0.76 39.47
N GLU A 707 -3.34 -0.87 38.56
CA GLU A 707 -2.17 -1.74 38.69
C GLU A 707 -0.94 -0.89 38.96
N LYS A 708 -0.38 -1.00 40.17
CA LYS A 708 0.79 -0.21 40.59
C LYS A 708 1.94 -0.31 39.60
N GLN A 709 2.26 -1.52 39.14
CA GLN A 709 3.37 -1.76 38.21
C GLN A 709 3.12 -1.13 36.83
N SER A 710 1.86 -1.03 36.39
CA SER A 710 1.53 -0.30 35.17
C SER A 710 1.66 1.21 35.35
N ALA A 711 1.30 1.75 36.52
CA ALA A 711 1.51 3.16 36.83
C ALA A 711 3.02 3.52 36.92
N GLU A 712 3.84 2.64 37.50
CA GLU A 712 5.31 2.76 37.49
C GLU A 712 5.87 2.76 36.06
N TRP A 713 5.37 1.86 35.21
CA TRP A 713 5.75 1.82 33.79
C TRP A 713 5.31 3.09 33.04
N CYS A 714 4.08 3.56 33.24
CA CYS A 714 3.61 4.80 32.61
C CYS A 714 4.41 6.01 33.05
N LEU A 715 4.80 6.10 34.32
CA LEU A 715 5.68 7.16 34.81
C LEU A 715 7.07 7.08 34.14
N ALA A 716 7.66 5.90 34.04
CA ALA A 716 8.95 5.71 33.36
C ALA A 716 8.87 6.07 31.87
N ALA A 717 7.80 5.65 31.19
CA ALA A 717 7.51 6.00 29.81
C ALA A 717 7.32 7.52 29.63
N LEU A 718 6.65 8.18 30.57
CA LEU A 718 6.46 9.62 30.57
C LEU A 718 7.77 10.40 30.75
N GLU A 719 8.66 9.97 31.65
CA GLU A 719 9.98 10.60 31.78
C GLU A 719 10.83 10.41 30.53
N GLN A 720 10.76 9.22 29.92
CA GLN A 720 11.44 8.94 28.66
C GLN A 720 10.85 9.79 27.52
N CYS A 721 9.52 9.98 27.47
CA CYS A 721 8.88 10.86 26.50
C CYS A 721 9.38 12.31 26.66
N TRP A 722 9.38 12.86 27.88
CA TRP A 722 9.88 14.21 28.13
C TRP A 722 11.32 14.39 27.63
N LYS A 723 12.20 13.45 27.99
CA LYS A 723 13.61 13.44 27.56
C LYS A 723 13.75 13.45 26.03
N MET A 724 12.92 12.69 25.31
CA MET A 724 13.02 12.59 23.86
C MET A 724 12.37 13.77 23.13
N LYS A 725 11.35 14.40 23.71
CA LYS A 725 10.50 15.38 22.99
C LYS A 725 10.79 16.83 23.35
N GLU A 726 11.13 17.15 24.60
CA GLU A 726 11.42 18.53 25.06
C GLU A 726 12.38 19.31 24.14
N PRO A 727 13.48 18.73 23.62
CA PRO A 727 14.44 19.50 22.83
C PRO A 727 13.83 20.13 21.57
N ASN A 728 12.79 19.52 21.02
CA ASN A 728 12.12 19.96 19.79
C ASN A 728 10.91 20.88 20.05
N ILE A 729 10.46 21.01 21.30
CA ILE A 729 9.39 21.95 21.66
C ILE A 729 9.92 23.38 21.57
N ARG A 730 9.15 24.27 20.96
CA ARG A 730 9.47 25.69 20.82
C ARG A 730 9.68 26.35 22.17
N LYS A 731 10.68 27.22 22.25
CA LYS A 731 11.18 27.81 23.50
C LYS A 731 10.09 28.50 24.33
N ASP A 732 9.17 29.20 23.67
CA ASP A 732 8.03 29.92 24.26
C ASP A 732 6.90 28.98 24.73
N GLU A 733 6.81 27.77 24.18
CA GLU A 733 5.81 26.76 24.55
C GLU A 733 6.30 25.80 25.66
N ARG A 734 7.62 25.69 25.88
CA ARG A 734 8.23 24.73 26.82
C ARG A 734 7.70 24.80 28.24
N ASN A 735 7.42 26.00 28.76
CA ASN A 735 6.91 26.13 30.13
C ASN A 735 5.49 25.53 30.26
N ALA A 736 4.64 25.75 29.26
CA ALA A 736 3.30 25.17 29.22
C ALA A 736 3.35 23.65 29.05
N ALA A 737 4.25 23.15 28.18
CA ALA A 737 4.50 21.73 28.02
C ALA A 737 5.02 21.09 29.32
N ALA A 738 6.02 21.69 29.98
CA ALA A 738 6.56 21.19 31.25
C ALA A 738 5.48 21.08 32.33
N ALA A 739 4.58 22.07 32.43
CA ALA A 739 3.47 22.05 33.37
C ALA A 739 2.48 20.90 33.07
N ALA A 740 2.16 20.67 31.80
CA ALA A 740 1.32 19.55 31.37
C ALA A 740 1.95 18.18 31.70
N TYR A 741 3.26 18.01 31.51
CA TYR A 741 3.97 16.81 31.91
C TYR A 741 4.03 16.64 33.42
N GLU A 742 4.19 17.72 34.20
CA GLU A 742 4.17 17.62 35.67
C GLU A 742 2.81 17.19 36.19
N GLN A 743 1.72 17.73 35.66
CA GLN A 743 0.37 17.26 36.01
C GLN A 743 0.20 15.76 35.74
N ALA A 744 0.73 15.26 34.62
CA ALA A 744 0.72 13.83 34.34
C ALA A 744 1.60 13.02 35.30
N ARG A 745 2.77 13.53 35.71
CA ARG A 745 3.60 12.91 36.77
C ARG A 745 2.85 12.81 38.09
N GLU A 746 2.16 13.86 38.51
CA GLU A 746 1.36 13.87 39.74
C GLU A 746 0.27 12.80 39.71
N VAL A 747 -0.44 12.64 38.58
CA VAL A 747 -1.43 11.58 38.39
C VAL A 747 -0.80 10.20 38.58
N TYR A 748 0.30 9.89 37.89
CA TYR A 748 0.93 8.57 38.01
C TYR A 748 1.54 8.32 39.40
N ARG A 749 2.21 9.32 40.00
CA ARG A 749 2.73 9.23 41.38
C ARG A 749 1.60 8.99 42.39
N GLY A 750 0.45 9.65 42.20
CA GLY A 750 -0.75 9.44 43.01
C GLY A 750 -1.25 8.00 42.94
N LEU A 751 -1.35 7.43 41.73
CA LEU A 751 -1.72 6.02 41.54
C LEU A 751 -0.73 5.05 42.20
N ILE A 752 0.58 5.33 42.12
CA ILE A 752 1.63 4.51 42.73
C ILE A 752 1.55 4.54 44.26
N ALA A 753 1.19 5.69 44.84
CA ALA A 753 1.03 5.89 46.28
C ALA A 753 -0.30 5.35 46.84
N GLY A 754 -1.21 4.84 45.99
CA GLY A 754 -2.52 4.33 46.39
C GLY A 754 -3.63 5.38 46.46
N GLY A 755 -3.42 6.56 45.87
CA GLY A 755 -4.47 7.57 45.69
C GLY A 755 -5.44 7.18 44.56
N SER A 756 -6.73 7.47 44.74
CA SER A 756 -7.72 7.46 43.65
C SER A 756 -7.59 8.74 42.82
N LYS A 757 -7.74 8.63 41.49
CA LYS A 757 -7.82 9.76 40.55
C LYS A 757 -8.99 10.70 40.85
#